data_AF-A0A7K9A4M8-F1
#
_entry.id   AF-A0A7K9A4M8-F1
#
_cell.length_a   1.000
_cell.length_b   1.000
_cell.length_c   1.000
_cell.angle_alpha   90.00
_cell.angle_beta   90.00
_cell.angle_gamma   90.00
#
_symmetry.space_group_name_H-M   'P 1'
#
loop_
_entity.id
_entity.type
_entity.pdbx_description
1 polymer ?
#
loop_
_entity_poly.entity_id
_entity_poly.type
_entity_poly.pdbx_seq_one_letter_code
_entity_poly.pdbx_strand_id
1 'polypeptide(L)'
;QENPYLFTYRNSNYSPSLKTSNTKEASQERSYGTSIPCTDRDPSDTVPVSVHNLKPADIGVIAALGDSLTVSNGAGSRRYDVLDVLVQYRGLSWSVGGNENISTVTTLANILREFNPSLVGYSTGTGKQDSANAAFNQAVAGARADDVPGQARKLVDRMKNDSRINFQNDWKLITLFIGGNDLCKFCEDPAHHSPENYTHNIQIALDLLHKEVPRAYVNLVTIFSIASLRELHAWQGNRCPKLLMRLLCPCVITPKENSMELKKLIYFNRKYQERTRQLVESGRYDTKDDFTVVIQPFITNMDMPKTQEGQPDDTYFAPDCFHFSQKAHSQAARALWNNMLEPLGQKTDSQRIEDEIVLKCPVTAEPFLRTYKNSNYTYPNETPVSNYGSQLLCEDRSPSSPPATSVHFLKPADVKIIAALGDSLTAGTGIASDTLGDLATQYRGLSWSIGGDESLENVTTLPNIFREFNVQITGYSTGIGSENDSNAFLNQAVPGAEAEHLPIQARNLLRLMKTDDRINFSADWKLITLQIGVNDLCNYCKDPLHYSSGNYIKRIQETLDILHKEVSAVPKALVSLANVVDILPLRQLFADTQVQCPTYLADYLCSCVLTGEENSENLTMVREATRAYQLGIQRLIESGRYDTHENFTVVIQPFLQNVKIPLGQDGHPDISYFAPDCFHPSQKGHSQLAKALWNAVLQPVDQKADSFDFTADIVLGCPAQNSPFLGTYKNSNYTPVVPTSEPIENWGSELSCPEQSPSSRVPTSVHELRPADIRVVGALGDSLTTGVGAKTPDLQTDWRGLSWSIGGDETLEIQATLPNILKKFNPNLFGFSTGSSKETAGFNVAERNAAAHNMPAQARELVELMRSSSKINLKEDWKLITVLVGGSDLCQYCLDKETNSVQNYVKHLQDTLDIFYEELPRVFINVVEMLELSALRQITAGSSECTWTAKKVCPCFLKPEENSPELQEIKRVNRDFQAEALQLVNSGRYEKREDFAVVLQPFFRNTLFPLDSTGKPDLSFFAADCFHFSVRGYAEMAMALWNNMLEPVGEKQTYNNFTYNRSKLKCPKLEKPFLFTRKNSGFENSDFSVEKTEPSVPYWAVIVAAIAGVLVGSLI
;
A
#
# COMPACT_ATOMS: atom_id res chain seq x y z
N GLN A 1 -25.61 74.88 -10.54
CA GLN A 1 -24.53 74.76 -9.54
C GLN A 1 -25.17 75.12 -8.20
N GLU A 2 -25.56 74.11 -7.42
CA GLU A 2 -25.94 74.22 -6.00
C GLU A 2 -26.19 72.77 -5.51
N ASN A 3 -25.40 72.34 -4.51
CA ASN A 3 -25.32 71.02 -3.86
C ASN A 3 -24.31 69.99 -4.42
N PRO A 4 -23.05 70.01 -3.93
CA PRO A 4 -22.01 69.04 -4.26
C PRO A 4 -21.78 68.02 -3.11
N TYR A 5 -22.76 67.20 -2.71
CA TYR A 5 -22.53 66.01 -1.84
C TYR A 5 -23.59 64.91 -2.07
N LEU A 6 -23.18 63.63 -1.94
CA LEU A 6 -24.02 62.43 -2.11
C LEU A 6 -24.92 62.16 -0.88
N PHE A 7 -26.14 61.66 -1.12
CA PHE A 7 -27.17 61.36 -0.11
C PHE A 7 -26.74 60.25 0.86
N THR A 8 -26.97 60.44 2.17
CA THR A 8 -26.82 59.41 3.23
C THR A 8 -28.11 59.26 4.04
N TYR A 9 -28.24 58.15 4.79
CA TYR A 9 -29.45 57.76 5.55
C TYR A 9 -29.92 58.77 6.61
N ARG A 10 -29.11 59.78 6.98
CA ARG A 10 -29.51 60.87 7.89
C ARG A 10 -30.23 62.03 7.19
N ASN A 11 -30.17 62.10 5.86
CA ASN A 11 -30.66 63.23 5.08
C ASN A 11 -31.84 62.86 4.17
N SER A 12 -32.41 61.65 4.36
CA SER A 12 -33.60 61.16 3.64
C SER A 12 -34.76 60.95 4.62
N ASN A 13 -35.90 61.59 4.35
CA ASN A 13 -37.17 61.44 5.08
C ASN A 13 -37.82 60.06 4.84
N TYR A 14 -37.14 58.97 5.21
CA TYR A 14 -37.70 57.62 5.15
C TYR A 14 -38.02 57.12 6.56
N SER A 15 -39.30 57.10 6.89
CA SER A 15 -39.82 56.59 8.17
C SER A 15 -40.30 55.15 7.97
N PRO A 16 -39.74 54.13 8.64
CA PRO A 16 -40.25 52.76 8.55
C PRO A 16 -41.42 52.57 9.52
N SER A 17 -42.50 51.99 9.00
CA SER A 17 -43.72 51.67 9.73
C SER A 17 -43.48 50.67 10.86
N LEU A 18 -44.08 50.95 12.01
CA LEU A 18 -44.16 50.10 13.19
C LEU A 18 -44.90 48.79 12.87
N LYS A 19 -44.22 47.65 13.04
CA LYS A 19 -44.84 46.39 13.48
C LYS A 19 -44.19 45.97 14.79
N THR A 20 -44.91 46.29 15.86
CA THR A 20 -44.87 45.69 17.21
C THR A 20 -43.55 45.05 17.63
N SER A 21 -42.68 45.90 18.18
CA SER A 21 -41.58 45.50 19.04
C SER A 21 -42.14 45.10 20.41
N ASN A 22 -42.14 43.80 20.74
CA ASN A 22 -42.02 43.38 22.14
C ASN A 22 -40.54 43.54 22.53
N THR A 23 -40.11 44.79 22.68
CA THR A 23 -38.87 45.16 23.34
C THR A 23 -39.06 44.91 24.83
N LYS A 24 -38.65 43.73 25.29
CA LYS A 24 -37.86 43.70 26.52
C LYS A 24 -36.43 43.98 26.09
N GLU A 25 -36.00 45.21 26.35
CA GLU A 25 -34.58 45.50 26.55
C GLU A 25 -33.99 44.41 27.45
N ALA A 26 -33.05 43.64 26.92
CA ALA A 26 -32.11 42.88 27.72
C ALA A 26 -30.71 43.32 27.31
N SER A 27 -30.35 44.54 27.71
CA SER A 27 -28.99 44.81 28.16
C SER A 27 -28.76 44.04 29.47
N GLN A 28 -28.74 42.71 29.41
CA GLN A 28 -28.14 41.93 30.48
C GLN A 28 -26.65 41.89 30.16
N GLU A 29 -25.85 42.65 30.92
CA GLU A 29 -24.48 42.23 31.22
C GLU A 29 -24.55 40.75 31.59
N ARG A 30 -24.17 39.86 30.66
CA ARG A 30 -24.16 38.43 30.93
C ARG A 30 -22.96 38.18 31.85
N SER A 31 -23.20 38.22 33.14
CA SER A 31 -22.32 37.60 34.12
C SER A 31 -22.21 36.11 33.75
N TYR A 32 -21.01 35.67 33.38
CA TYR A 32 -20.67 34.26 33.16
C TYR A 32 -20.02 33.67 34.42
N GLY A 33 -20.41 34.20 35.58
CA GLY A 33 -19.92 33.80 36.88
C GLY A 33 -20.42 32.42 37.31
N THR A 34 -19.89 31.96 38.42
CA THR A 34 -20.27 30.72 39.10
C THR A 34 -20.10 30.88 40.60
N SER A 35 -20.41 29.83 41.35
CA SER A 35 -20.13 29.74 42.76
C SER A 35 -19.39 28.43 43.04
N ILE A 36 -18.56 28.44 44.08
CA ILE A 36 -17.85 27.24 44.49
C ILE A 36 -18.62 26.52 45.61
N PRO A 37 -19.05 25.26 45.42
CA PRO A 37 -19.86 24.56 46.41
C PRO A 37 -19.03 23.97 47.57
N CYS A 38 -17.71 24.13 47.55
CA CYS A 38 -16.80 23.46 48.47
C CYS A 38 -16.84 24.08 49.87
N THR A 39 -16.98 23.22 50.87
CA THR A 39 -16.99 23.60 52.29
C THR A 39 -15.59 23.63 52.89
N ASP A 40 -14.75 22.64 52.56
CA ASP A 40 -13.33 22.63 52.91
C ASP A 40 -12.53 23.43 51.88
N ARG A 41 -11.94 24.53 52.34
CA ARG A 41 -11.11 25.42 51.54
C ARG A 41 -9.78 25.74 52.23
N ASP A 42 -9.47 25.04 53.30
CA ASP A 42 -8.32 25.36 54.14
C ASP A 42 -7.02 24.87 53.49
N PRO A 43 -5.91 25.61 53.67
CA PRO A 43 -4.59 25.13 53.26
C PRO A 43 -4.18 23.86 54.01
N SER A 44 -3.12 23.22 53.55
CA SER A 44 -2.49 22.14 54.32
C SER A 44 -1.90 22.69 55.63
N ASP A 45 -1.94 21.88 56.71
CA ASP A 45 -1.43 22.27 58.03
C ASP A 45 0.04 22.74 58.00
N THR A 46 0.80 22.18 57.05
CA THR A 46 2.16 22.60 56.71
C THR A 46 2.28 22.71 55.20
N VAL A 47 3.10 23.65 54.71
CA VAL A 47 3.38 23.79 53.28
C VAL A 47 3.90 22.46 52.73
N PRO A 48 3.19 21.82 51.76
CA PRO A 48 3.56 20.49 51.31
C PRO A 48 4.93 20.53 50.61
N VAL A 49 5.70 19.46 50.81
CA VAL A 49 7.01 19.26 50.15
C VAL A 49 6.88 18.50 48.83
N SER A 50 5.79 17.77 48.66
CA SER A 50 5.53 16.91 47.50
C SER A 50 4.30 17.41 46.75
N VAL A 51 4.39 17.48 45.42
CA VAL A 51 3.32 17.90 44.52
C VAL A 51 2.12 16.94 44.58
N HIS A 52 2.37 15.70 45.01
CA HIS A 52 1.36 14.66 45.18
C HIS A 52 0.45 14.87 46.39
N ASN A 53 0.80 15.78 47.30
CA ASN A 53 0.02 16.15 48.48
C ASN A 53 -0.46 17.62 48.41
N LEU A 54 -0.58 18.18 47.21
CA LEU A 54 -0.91 19.58 47.00
C LEU A 54 -2.42 19.82 47.04
N LYS A 55 -2.93 20.55 48.05
CA LYS A 55 -4.31 21.04 48.06
C LYS A 55 -4.44 22.31 47.20
N PRO A 56 -5.63 22.65 46.68
CA PRO A 56 -5.83 23.89 45.93
C PRO A 56 -5.42 25.16 46.69
N ALA A 57 -5.66 25.21 48.00
CA ALA A 57 -5.31 26.34 48.86
C ALA A 57 -3.79 26.51 49.07
N ASP A 58 -2.97 25.50 48.78
CA ASP A 58 -1.51 25.57 48.91
C ASP A 58 -0.84 26.31 47.74
N ILE A 59 -1.58 26.52 46.65
CA ILE A 59 -1.08 27.19 45.43
C ILE A 59 -0.99 28.69 45.69
N GLY A 60 0.23 29.23 45.68
CA GLY A 60 0.49 30.66 45.86
C GLY A 60 0.61 31.43 44.54
N VAL A 61 0.99 30.76 43.46
CA VAL A 61 1.32 31.39 42.18
C VAL A 61 0.60 30.71 41.02
N ILE A 62 0.00 31.49 40.13
CA ILE A 62 -0.58 31.01 38.87
C ILE A 62 0.10 31.67 37.66
N ALA A 63 0.32 30.91 36.60
CA ALA A 63 0.94 31.37 35.36
C ALA A 63 0.40 30.64 34.13
N ALA A 64 0.62 31.21 32.95
CA ALA A 64 0.27 30.53 31.70
C ALA A 64 1.22 30.81 30.53
N LEU A 65 1.31 29.83 29.64
CA LEU A 65 2.03 29.81 28.37
C LEU A 65 1.05 29.39 27.27
N GLY A 66 1.18 29.92 26.06
CA GLY A 66 0.30 29.57 24.96
C GLY A 66 0.10 30.64 23.90
N ASP A 67 -1.06 30.59 23.25
CA ASP A 67 -1.41 31.43 22.11
C ASP A 67 -2.55 32.44 22.40
N SER A 68 -3.28 32.82 21.35
CA SER A 68 -4.40 33.76 21.35
C SER A 68 -5.58 33.30 22.20
N LEU A 69 -5.80 32.00 22.38
CA LEU A 69 -6.83 31.49 23.30
C LEU A 69 -6.40 31.64 24.77
N THR A 70 -5.11 31.59 25.06
CA THR A 70 -4.59 31.78 26.44
C THR A 70 -4.56 33.25 26.86
N VAL A 71 -4.54 34.19 25.91
CA VAL A 71 -4.65 35.64 26.17
C VAL A 71 -6.06 36.20 25.97
N SER A 72 -7.03 35.34 25.64
CA SER A 72 -8.43 35.70 25.41
C SER A 72 -8.65 36.79 24.38
N ASN A 73 -8.10 36.60 23.18
CA ASN A 73 -8.38 37.49 22.05
C ASN A 73 -9.89 37.61 21.81
N GLY A 74 -10.41 38.84 21.84
CA GLY A 74 -11.81 39.13 21.55
C GLY A 74 -12.85 38.59 22.54
N ALA A 75 -12.45 38.02 23.68
CA ALA A 75 -13.38 37.39 24.62
C ALA A 75 -14.41 38.37 25.19
N GLY A 76 -14.00 39.62 25.44
CA GLY A 76 -14.85 40.71 25.92
C GLY A 76 -15.47 41.57 24.81
N SER A 77 -15.27 41.22 23.54
CA SER A 77 -15.73 42.01 22.42
C SER A 77 -17.26 41.99 22.27
N ARG A 78 -17.82 43.12 21.83
CA ARG A 78 -19.24 43.20 21.51
C ARG A 78 -19.57 42.30 20.33
N ARG A 79 -20.79 41.76 20.32
CA ARG A 79 -21.25 40.89 19.22
C ARG A 79 -21.07 41.61 17.87
N TYR A 80 -20.41 40.94 16.93
CA TYR A 80 -20.08 41.41 15.58
C TYR A 80 -19.00 42.50 15.47
N ASP A 81 -18.31 42.86 16.57
CA ASP A 81 -17.14 43.76 16.51
C ASP A 81 -15.86 42.97 16.20
N VAL A 82 -15.65 42.67 14.92
CA VAL A 82 -14.51 41.85 14.45
C VAL A 82 -13.16 42.56 14.65
N LEU A 83 -13.12 43.90 14.69
CA LEU A 83 -11.87 44.64 14.88
C LEU A 83 -11.37 44.57 16.32
N ASP A 84 -12.29 44.51 17.28
CA ASP A 84 -11.96 44.40 18.71
C ASP A 84 -11.38 43.02 19.09
N VAL A 85 -11.46 42.02 18.21
CA VAL A 85 -10.82 40.70 18.41
C VAL A 85 -9.30 40.79 18.53
N LEU A 86 -8.69 41.84 17.97
CA LEU A 86 -7.26 42.11 18.13
C LEU A 86 -6.86 42.50 19.57
N VAL A 87 -7.84 42.79 20.42
CA VAL A 87 -7.63 43.10 21.83
C VAL A 87 -7.49 41.80 22.64
N GLN A 88 -6.39 41.72 23.38
CA GLN A 88 -6.08 40.60 24.27
C GLN A 88 -6.70 40.84 25.65
N TYR A 89 -7.87 40.24 25.92
CA TYR A 89 -8.58 40.36 27.20
C TYR A 89 -8.01 39.42 28.27
N ARG A 90 -6.73 39.60 28.61
CA ARG A 90 -5.99 38.71 29.52
C ARG A 90 -6.66 38.51 30.88
N GLY A 91 -7.41 39.50 31.36
CA GLY A 91 -8.22 39.39 32.57
C GLY A 91 -9.35 38.37 32.53
N LEU A 92 -9.81 37.99 31.34
CA LEU A 92 -10.88 37.01 31.08
C LEU A 92 -10.34 35.62 30.69
N SER A 93 -9.01 35.43 30.71
CA SER A 93 -8.38 34.15 30.36
C SER A 93 -8.83 33.03 31.27
N TRP A 94 -9.38 31.99 30.64
CA TRP A 94 -9.87 30.78 31.31
C TRP A 94 -8.85 30.14 32.26
N SER A 95 -7.57 30.19 31.93
CA SER A 95 -6.50 29.52 32.69
C SER A 95 -5.78 30.43 33.70
N VAL A 96 -5.76 31.75 33.52
CA VAL A 96 -4.93 32.66 34.35
C VAL A 96 -5.49 34.08 34.54
N GLY A 97 -6.64 34.41 33.98
CA GLY A 97 -7.26 35.72 34.13
C GLY A 97 -7.87 35.91 35.52
N GLY A 98 -7.82 37.10 36.10
CA GLY A 98 -8.35 37.40 37.45
C GLY A 98 -9.14 38.70 37.51
N ASN A 99 -9.86 39.06 36.44
CA ASN A 99 -10.80 40.16 36.52
C ASN A 99 -11.92 39.85 37.53
N GLU A 100 -12.32 40.87 38.29
CA GLU A 100 -13.46 40.82 39.20
C GLU A 100 -13.40 39.64 40.20
N ASN A 101 -14.50 38.92 40.39
CA ASN A 101 -14.62 37.75 41.27
C ASN A 101 -15.33 36.60 40.55
N ILE A 102 -15.36 35.42 41.18
CA ILE A 102 -15.94 34.21 40.56
C ILE A 102 -17.43 34.35 40.22
N SER A 103 -18.19 35.17 40.95
CA SER A 103 -19.62 35.38 40.72
C SER A 103 -19.94 36.20 39.47
N THR A 104 -18.93 36.82 38.84
CA THR A 104 -19.08 37.57 37.59
C THR A 104 -18.22 37.01 36.45
N VAL A 105 -16.97 36.63 36.75
CA VAL A 105 -16.00 36.12 35.78
C VAL A 105 -15.41 34.81 36.30
N THR A 106 -15.80 33.69 35.68
CA THR A 106 -15.25 32.38 36.02
C THR A 106 -13.94 32.14 35.25
N THR A 107 -12.84 32.01 35.99
CA THR A 107 -11.51 31.61 35.50
C THR A 107 -10.87 30.69 36.52
N LEU A 108 -9.84 29.95 36.13
CA LEU A 108 -9.09 29.11 37.07
C LEU A 108 -8.48 29.94 38.21
N ALA A 109 -7.99 31.16 37.95
CA ALA A 109 -7.47 32.02 39.00
C ALA A 109 -8.56 32.47 39.99
N ASN A 110 -9.76 32.83 39.51
CA ASN A 110 -10.86 33.21 40.40
C ASN A 110 -11.41 32.00 41.18
N ILE A 111 -11.37 30.79 40.63
CA ILE A 111 -11.66 29.55 41.39
C ILE A 111 -10.63 29.36 42.50
N LEU A 112 -9.33 29.46 42.20
CA LEU A 112 -8.27 29.29 43.19
C LEU A 112 -8.27 30.37 44.26
N ARG A 113 -8.70 31.60 43.95
CA ARG A 113 -8.82 32.69 44.94
C ARG A 113 -9.88 32.43 46.01
N GLU A 114 -10.84 31.54 45.77
CA GLU A 114 -11.78 31.09 46.80
C GLU A 114 -11.13 30.15 47.83
N PHE A 115 -10.00 29.51 47.47
CA PHE A 115 -9.20 28.66 48.35
C PHE A 115 -8.02 29.42 48.96
N ASN A 116 -7.35 30.25 48.14
CA ASN A 116 -6.23 31.09 48.56
C ASN A 116 -6.44 32.54 48.09
N PRO A 117 -6.99 33.43 48.94
CA PRO A 117 -7.18 34.83 48.61
C PRO A 117 -5.87 35.60 48.32
N SER A 118 -4.71 35.05 48.71
CA SER A 118 -3.38 35.65 48.50
C SER A 118 -2.72 35.20 47.19
N LEU A 119 -3.42 34.45 46.33
CA LEU A 119 -2.90 34.01 45.03
C LEU A 119 -2.34 35.20 44.22
N VAL A 120 -1.18 35.03 43.60
CA VAL A 120 -0.57 36.03 42.71
C VAL A 120 -0.22 35.44 41.34
N GLY A 121 0.11 36.32 40.38
CA GLY A 121 0.54 35.92 39.03
C GLY A 121 -0.55 35.94 37.96
N TYR A 122 -1.83 36.04 38.36
CA TYR A 122 -2.96 36.17 37.44
C TYR A 122 -2.95 37.50 36.68
N SER A 123 -3.43 37.48 35.43
CA SER A 123 -3.52 38.67 34.59
C SER A 123 -4.84 39.42 34.78
N THR A 124 -4.84 40.74 34.62
CA THR A 124 -6.05 41.59 34.69
C THR A 124 -6.16 42.51 33.48
N GLY A 125 -7.36 43.03 33.19
CA GLY A 125 -7.61 43.99 32.11
C GLY A 125 -7.21 43.48 30.71
N THR A 126 -6.78 44.41 29.86
CA THR A 126 -6.30 44.16 28.49
C THR A 126 -4.82 44.52 28.35
N GLY A 127 -4.07 43.82 27.51
CA GLY A 127 -2.64 44.12 27.32
C GLY A 127 -1.85 43.02 26.59
N LYS A 128 -0.59 43.30 26.26
CA LYS A 128 0.34 42.33 25.64
C LYS A 128 1.17 41.61 26.72
N GLN A 129 1.99 40.63 26.34
CA GLN A 129 2.78 39.81 27.27
C GLN A 129 3.73 40.63 28.15
N ASP A 130 4.15 41.81 27.66
CA ASP A 130 5.06 42.71 28.36
C ASP A 130 4.35 43.74 29.24
N SER A 131 3.02 43.84 29.17
CA SER A 131 2.24 44.76 29.99
C SER A 131 2.29 44.36 31.47
N ALA A 132 2.29 45.35 32.39
CA ALA A 132 2.38 45.09 33.83
C ALA A 132 1.22 44.21 34.35
N ASN A 133 0.01 44.44 33.82
CA ASN A 133 -1.19 43.68 34.14
C ASN A 133 -1.25 42.28 33.49
N ALA A 134 -0.30 41.91 32.62
CA ALA A 134 -0.16 40.54 32.15
C ALA A 134 0.46 39.61 33.20
N ALA A 135 1.13 40.15 34.22
CA ALA A 135 1.76 39.41 35.31
C ALA A 135 2.57 38.19 34.79
N PHE A 136 2.15 36.96 35.10
CA PHE A 136 2.79 35.72 34.67
C PHE A 136 2.06 35.01 33.52
N ASN A 137 1.09 35.65 32.88
CA ASN A 137 0.57 35.20 31.60
C ASN A 137 1.55 35.61 30.49
N GLN A 138 2.39 34.68 30.04
CA GLN A 138 3.40 34.90 28.99
C GLN A 138 2.98 34.36 27.61
N ALA A 139 1.72 33.95 27.46
CA ALA A 139 1.14 33.60 26.17
C ALA A 139 1.17 34.78 25.19
N VAL A 140 1.31 34.47 23.90
CA VAL A 140 1.44 35.45 22.80
C VAL A 140 0.45 35.10 21.70
N ALA A 141 -0.40 36.05 21.31
CA ALA A 141 -1.34 35.83 20.21
C ALA A 141 -0.61 35.47 18.90
N GLY A 142 -1.07 34.42 18.22
CA GLY A 142 -0.46 33.89 17.00
C GLY A 142 0.75 32.97 17.22
N ALA A 143 1.13 32.70 18.47
CA ALA A 143 2.24 31.81 18.78
C ALA A 143 1.98 30.37 18.32
N ARG A 144 3.07 29.68 17.98
CA ARG A 144 3.12 28.27 17.63
C ARG A 144 4.02 27.52 18.62
N ALA A 145 4.16 26.20 18.47
CA ALA A 145 4.95 25.42 19.41
C ALA A 145 6.41 25.89 19.52
N ASP A 146 7.03 26.32 18.40
CA ASP A 146 8.40 26.86 18.33
C ASP A 146 8.62 28.15 19.15
N ASP A 147 7.57 28.89 19.47
CA ASP A 147 7.63 30.09 20.32
C ASP A 147 7.62 29.77 21.82
N VAL A 148 7.11 28.59 22.22
CA VAL A 148 6.85 28.24 23.63
C VAL A 148 8.12 28.20 24.48
N PRO A 149 9.28 27.68 24.01
CA PRO A 149 10.54 27.77 24.76
C PRO A 149 10.91 29.21 25.17
N GLY A 150 10.68 30.18 24.27
CA GLY A 150 10.91 31.59 24.55
C GLY A 150 9.95 32.16 25.59
N GLN A 151 8.67 31.75 25.55
CA GLN A 151 7.69 32.13 26.57
C GLN A 151 8.06 31.53 27.95
N ALA A 152 8.46 30.25 28.00
CA ALA A 152 8.86 29.58 29.22
C ALA A 152 10.09 30.26 29.87
N ARG A 153 11.11 30.61 29.08
CA ARG A 153 12.27 31.37 29.55
C ARG A 153 11.86 32.70 30.18
N LYS A 154 11.05 33.51 29.47
CA LYS A 154 10.55 34.79 29.99
C LYS A 154 9.75 34.63 31.28
N LEU A 155 8.93 33.58 31.37
CA LEU A 155 8.16 33.28 32.57
C LEU A 155 9.08 33.01 33.77
N VAL A 156 10.10 32.17 33.60
CA VAL A 156 11.08 31.85 34.64
C VAL A 156 11.81 33.11 35.11
N ASP A 157 12.26 33.95 34.18
CA ASP A 157 12.98 35.20 34.50
C ASP A 157 12.09 36.18 35.26
N ARG A 158 10.81 36.30 34.87
CA ARG A 158 9.83 37.13 35.59
C ARG A 158 9.58 36.61 37.00
N MET A 159 9.37 35.30 37.16
CA MET A 159 9.14 34.70 38.47
C MET A 159 10.35 34.88 39.41
N LYS A 160 11.59 34.76 38.91
CA LYS A 160 12.80 34.97 39.71
C LYS A 160 12.97 36.43 40.16
N ASN A 161 12.45 37.39 39.40
CA ASN A 161 12.62 38.83 39.66
C ASN A 161 11.42 39.48 40.38
N ASP A 162 10.34 38.74 40.65
CA ASP A 162 9.15 39.27 41.28
C ASP A 162 9.22 39.11 42.81
N SER A 163 9.35 40.24 43.53
CA SER A 163 9.46 40.25 44.99
C SER A 163 8.19 39.84 45.73
N ARG A 164 7.06 39.66 45.02
CA ARG A 164 5.79 39.23 45.63
C ARG A 164 5.71 37.72 45.83
N ILE A 165 6.62 36.95 45.21
CA ILE A 165 6.67 35.49 45.36
C ILE A 165 8.01 35.04 45.92
N ASN A 166 7.97 33.96 46.71
CA ASN A 166 9.15 33.19 47.03
C ASN A 166 9.36 32.13 45.94
N PHE A 167 10.21 32.44 44.96
CA PHE A 167 10.49 31.56 43.83
C PHE A 167 10.86 30.12 44.25
N GLN A 168 11.51 29.93 45.40
CA GLN A 168 11.92 28.60 45.86
C GLN A 168 10.81 27.85 46.58
N ASN A 169 10.01 28.54 47.40
CA ASN A 169 9.11 27.88 48.36
C ASN A 169 7.63 27.91 47.99
N ASP A 170 7.17 28.87 47.18
CA ASP A 170 5.76 28.97 46.83
C ASP A 170 5.39 27.92 45.76
N TRP A 171 4.24 27.29 45.89
CA TRP A 171 3.73 26.38 44.85
C TRP A 171 3.18 27.14 43.65
N LYS A 172 3.59 26.70 42.46
CA LYS A 172 3.27 27.34 41.18
C LYS A 172 2.39 26.41 40.34
N LEU A 173 1.24 26.91 39.91
CA LEU A 173 0.40 26.26 38.91
C LEU A 173 0.61 26.92 37.55
N ILE A 174 1.15 26.18 36.58
CA ILE A 174 1.47 26.70 35.24
C ILE A 174 0.58 25.99 34.22
N THR A 175 -0.19 26.73 33.43
CA THR A 175 -0.99 26.14 32.34
C THR A 175 -0.36 26.41 30.98
N LEU A 176 -0.13 25.35 30.20
CA LEU A 176 0.40 25.42 28.83
C LEU A 176 -0.68 24.93 27.85
N PHE A 177 -1.06 25.76 26.89
CA PHE A 177 -1.98 25.40 25.81
C PHE A 177 -1.55 26.01 24.47
N ILE A 178 -1.24 25.16 23.49
CA ILE A 178 -0.67 25.55 22.19
C ILE A 178 -1.02 24.52 21.10
N GLY A 179 -1.00 24.94 19.82
CA GLY A 179 -1.06 24.03 18.67
C GLY A 179 -2.12 24.39 17.62
N GLY A 180 -3.05 25.31 17.94
CA GLY A 180 -4.06 25.76 16.99
C GLY A 180 -3.44 26.43 15.76
N ASN A 181 -2.48 27.33 15.97
CA ASN A 181 -1.80 28.04 14.88
C ASN A 181 -0.92 27.12 14.03
N ASP A 182 -0.27 26.12 14.63
CA ASP A 182 0.48 25.09 13.91
C ASP A 182 -0.43 24.31 12.94
N LEU A 183 -1.61 23.87 13.41
CA LEU A 183 -2.59 23.18 12.58
C LEU A 183 -3.28 24.10 11.57
N CYS A 184 -3.39 25.38 11.84
CA CYS A 184 -3.87 26.35 10.86
C CYS A 184 -2.88 26.57 9.71
N LYS A 185 -1.61 26.17 9.87
CA LYS A 185 -0.50 26.43 8.93
C LYS A 185 0.20 25.18 8.42
N PHE A 186 -0.14 23.98 8.88
CA PHE A 186 0.56 22.75 8.50
C PHE A 186 0.62 22.49 6.99
N CYS A 187 -0.39 22.92 6.25
CA CYS A 187 -0.44 22.72 4.79
C CYS A 187 0.49 23.67 4.01
N GLU A 188 0.98 24.75 4.64
CA GLU A 188 1.96 25.66 4.05
C GLU A 188 3.39 25.12 4.21
N ASP A 189 3.69 24.54 5.38
CA ASP A 189 4.97 23.87 5.67
C ASP A 189 4.76 22.64 6.57
N PRO A 190 4.48 21.46 5.97
CA PRO A 190 4.19 20.25 6.73
C PRO A 190 5.36 19.72 7.55
N ALA A 191 6.60 20.07 7.17
CA ALA A 191 7.80 19.64 7.88
C ALA A 191 8.02 20.50 9.14
N HIS A 192 7.92 21.83 9.00
CA HIS A 192 8.04 22.75 10.14
C HIS A 192 6.93 22.50 11.18
N HIS A 193 5.70 22.28 10.72
CA HIS A 193 4.54 21.96 11.56
C HIS A 193 4.27 20.45 11.71
N SER A 194 5.33 19.64 11.64
CA SER A 194 5.20 18.20 11.86
C SER A 194 4.88 17.89 13.33
N PRO A 195 4.18 16.78 13.64
CA PRO A 195 3.97 16.34 15.03
C PRO A 195 5.26 16.21 15.84
N GLU A 196 6.36 15.82 15.19
CA GLU A 196 7.71 15.75 15.74
C GLU A 196 8.18 17.11 16.24
N ASN A 197 8.20 18.12 15.36
CA ASN A 197 8.64 19.47 15.72
C ASN A 197 7.72 20.11 16.75
N TYR A 198 6.40 19.91 16.61
CA TYR A 198 5.42 20.38 17.58
C TYR A 198 5.72 19.83 18.99
N THR A 199 5.86 18.51 19.13
CA THR A 199 6.13 17.87 20.42
C THR A 199 7.54 18.19 20.93
N HIS A 200 8.54 18.28 20.06
CA HIS A 200 9.92 18.63 20.43
C HIS A 200 10.00 20.03 21.05
N ASN A 201 9.32 21.03 20.48
CA ASN A 201 9.34 22.38 21.04
C ASN A 201 8.60 22.47 22.39
N ILE A 202 7.53 21.69 22.57
CA ILE A 202 6.88 21.54 23.88
C ILE A 202 7.84 20.88 24.88
N GLN A 203 8.55 19.83 24.47
CA GLN A 203 9.56 19.16 25.29
C GLN A 203 10.65 20.14 25.75
N ILE A 204 11.20 20.99 24.87
CA ILE A 204 12.20 21.98 25.25
C ILE A 204 11.66 22.90 26.37
N ALA A 205 10.42 23.36 26.24
CA ALA A 205 9.81 24.24 27.23
C ALA A 205 9.57 23.53 28.58
N LEU A 206 9.08 22.29 28.56
CA LEU A 206 8.84 21.51 29.76
C LEU A 206 10.15 21.09 30.45
N ASP A 207 11.17 20.70 29.67
CA ASP A 207 12.52 20.41 30.18
C ASP A 207 13.12 21.62 30.91
N LEU A 208 12.93 22.82 30.34
CA LEU A 208 13.35 24.06 30.97
C LEU A 208 12.62 24.29 32.31
N LEU A 209 11.30 24.14 32.34
CA LEU A 209 10.51 24.31 33.57
C LEU A 209 10.90 23.28 34.63
N HIS A 210 11.02 22.01 34.24
CA HIS A 210 11.43 20.91 35.12
C HIS A 210 12.82 21.17 35.73
N LYS A 211 13.74 21.70 34.93
CA LYS A 211 15.10 22.04 35.37
C LYS A 211 15.16 23.25 36.31
N GLU A 212 14.42 24.32 36.03
CA GLU A 212 14.64 25.61 36.68
C GLU A 212 13.56 26.03 37.69
N VAL A 213 12.36 25.45 37.64
CA VAL A 213 11.23 25.87 38.47
C VAL A 213 10.99 24.83 39.57
N PRO A 214 11.27 25.15 40.84
CA PRO A 214 10.93 24.30 41.97
C PRO A 214 9.44 24.44 42.33
N ARG A 215 8.88 23.40 42.95
CA ARG A 215 7.50 23.37 43.45
C ARG A 215 6.48 23.79 42.40
N ALA A 216 6.37 23.01 41.32
CA ALA A 216 5.47 23.33 40.21
C ALA A 216 4.55 22.17 39.82
N TYR A 217 3.28 22.49 39.64
CA TYR A 217 2.30 21.65 38.97
C TYR A 217 2.05 22.27 37.59
N VAL A 218 2.34 21.52 36.52
CA VAL A 218 2.12 21.99 35.15
C VAL A 218 0.89 21.31 34.55
N ASN A 219 -0.13 22.09 34.23
CA ASN A 219 -1.25 21.67 33.38
C ASN A 219 -0.81 21.74 31.91
N LEU A 220 -0.71 20.60 31.23
CA LEU A 220 -0.53 20.56 29.79
C LEU A 220 -1.87 20.22 29.14
N VAL A 221 -2.52 21.22 28.55
CA VAL A 221 -3.86 21.05 27.97
C VAL A 221 -3.71 20.60 26.52
N THR A 222 -4.32 19.47 26.20
CA THR A 222 -4.23 18.85 24.87
C THR A 222 -4.98 19.67 23.83
N ILE A 223 -4.41 19.81 22.63
CA ILE A 223 -5.09 20.49 21.52
C ILE A 223 -6.38 19.73 21.12
N PHE A 224 -7.47 20.46 20.96
CA PHE A 224 -8.75 19.88 20.56
C PHE A 224 -8.84 19.61 19.05
N SER A 225 -9.82 18.81 18.62
CA SER A 225 -10.12 18.62 17.21
C SER A 225 -10.54 19.93 16.53
N ILE A 226 -9.62 20.55 15.79
CA ILE A 226 -9.88 21.82 15.11
C ILE A 226 -10.72 21.64 13.84
N ALA A 227 -10.88 20.40 13.36
CA ALA A 227 -11.70 20.08 12.19
C ALA A 227 -13.18 20.46 12.41
N SER A 228 -13.67 20.41 13.65
CA SER A 228 -15.04 20.79 14.02
C SER A 228 -15.39 22.23 13.64
N LEU A 229 -14.40 23.15 13.55
CA LEU A 229 -14.63 24.54 13.10
C LEU A 229 -15.25 24.62 11.70
N ARG A 230 -15.03 23.62 10.85
CA ARG A 230 -15.62 23.56 9.51
C ARG A 230 -17.14 23.61 9.56
N GLU A 231 -17.74 22.98 10.56
CA GLU A 231 -19.18 22.95 10.72
C GLU A 231 -19.76 24.35 10.97
N LEU A 232 -19.12 25.12 11.84
CA LEU A 232 -19.49 26.52 12.09
C LEU A 232 -19.41 27.34 10.79
N HIS A 233 -18.34 27.20 10.01
CA HIS A 233 -18.16 27.99 8.79
C HIS A 233 -18.95 27.49 7.58
N ALA A 234 -19.39 26.23 7.59
CA ALA A 234 -20.27 25.66 6.57
C ALA A 234 -21.72 26.14 6.73
N TRP A 235 -22.17 26.39 7.97
CA TRP A 235 -23.53 26.85 8.23
C TRP A 235 -23.80 28.22 7.58
N GLN A 236 -24.97 28.34 6.94
CA GLN A 236 -25.39 29.54 6.20
C GLN A 236 -26.09 30.58 7.10
N GLY A 237 -26.52 30.18 8.31
CA GLY A 237 -27.32 31.02 9.20
C GLY A 237 -26.54 31.91 10.17
N ASN A 238 -25.21 31.79 10.24
CA ASN A 238 -24.36 32.70 11.04
C ASN A 238 -23.76 33.82 10.19
N ARG A 239 -23.18 34.81 10.89
CA ARG A 239 -22.47 35.96 10.29
C ARG A 239 -20.96 35.84 10.41
N CYS A 240 -20.44 34.61 10.45
CA CYS A 240 -19.02 34.37 10.64
C CYS A 240 -18.21 34.93 9.46
N PRO A 241 -17.07 35.61 9.70
CA PRO A 241 -16.25 36.21 8.65
C PRO A 241 -15.45 35.14 7.89
N LYS A 242 -16.11 34.42 6.98
CA LYS A 242 -15.53 33.29 6.25
C LYS A 242 -14.25 33.64 5.49
N LEU A 243 -14.15 34.86 4.95
CA LEU A 243 -12.94 35.33 4.26
C LEU A 243 -11.76 35.48 5.22
N LEU A 244 -11.99 36.03 6.42
CA LEU A 244 -10.96 36.16 7.45
C LEU A 244 -10.45 34.77 7.86
N MET A 245 -11.34 33.80 8.03
CA MET A 245 -10.95 32.45 8.42
C MET A 245 -10.20 31.66 7.36
N ARG A 246 -10.48 31.90 6.07
CA ARG A 246 -9.64 31.36 4.99
C ARG A 246 -8.22 31.93 5.00
N LEU A 247 -8.01 33.14 5.54
CA LEU A 247 -6.68 33.74 5.65
C LEU A 247 -5.93 33.29 6.91
N LEU A 248 -6.64 33.21 8.05
CA LEU A 248 -6.02 32.85 9.33
C LEU A 248 -5.78 31.35 9.48
N CYS A 249 -6.71 30.52 8.98
CA CYS A 249 -6.66 29.07 9.15
C CYS A 249 -7.02 28.33 7.84
N PRO A 250 -6.26 28.58 6.74
CA PRO A 250 -6.55 28.04 5.42
C PRO A 250 -6.60 26.51 5.43
N CYS A 251 -5.71 25.86 6.18
CA CYS A 251 -5.58 24.41 6.23
C CYS A 251 -6.77 23.69 6.87
N VAL A 252 -7.65 24.42 7.56
CA VAL A 252 -8.86 23.86 8.19
C VAL A 252 -10.10 24.11 7.35
N ILE A 253 -10.31 25.35 6.89
CA ILE A 253 -11.58 25.80 6.29
C ILE A 253 -11.60 25.66 4.76
N THR A 254 -10.44 25.65 4.10
CA THR A 254 -10.34 25.58 2.63
C THR A 254 -10.45 24.17 2.03
N PRO A 255 -9.93 23.11 2.66
CA PRO A 255 -10.01 21.76 2.09
C PRO A 255 -11.44 21.35 1.75
N LYS A 256 -11.64 20.65 0.62
CA LYS A 256 -12.96 20.10 0.25
C LYS A 256 -13.31 18.91 1.15
N GLU A 257 -14.59 18.59 1.26
CA GLU A 257 -14.99 17.35 1.93
C GLU A 257 -14.34 16.14 1.25
N ASN A 258 -13.94 15.15 2.05
CA ASN A 258 -13.20 13.95 1.63
C ASN A 258 -11.88 14.18 0.90
N SER A 259 -11.36 15.41 0.88
CA SER A 259 -10.08 15.75 0.24
C SER A 259 -8.87 15.22 1.03
N MET A 260 -7.75 15.11 0.33
CA MET A 260 -6.47 14.70 0.90
C MET A 260 -6.01 15.64 2.01
N GLU A 261 -6.19 16.94 1.79
CA GLU A 261 -5.79 18.00 2.70
C GLU A 261 -6.58 17.92 4.01
N LEU A 262 -7.88 17.59 3.94
CA LEU A 262 -8.71 17.39 5.14
C LEU A 262 -8.29 16.14 5.92
N LYS A 263 -8.00 15.03 5.23
CA LYS A 263 -7.49 13.80 5.89
C LYS A 263 -6.16 14.05 6.59
N LYS A 264 -5.25 14.81 5.96
CA LYS A 264 -3.97 15.22 6.57
C LYS A 264 -4.17 16.08 7.81
N LEU A 265 -5.11 17.04 7.79
CA LEU A 265 -5.43 17.85 8.98
C LEU A 265 -5.83 16.97 10.17
N ILE A 266 -6.75 16.02 9.95
CA ILE A 266 -7.23 15.11 10.98
C ILE A 266 -6.08 14.26 11.52
N TYR A 267 -5.21 13.75 10.64
CA TYR A 267 -4.01 13.00 11.03
C TYR A 267 -3.04 13.85 11.89
N PHE A 268 -2.68 15.06 11.46
CA PHE A 268 -1.76 15.93 12.19
C PHE A 268 -2.32 16.28 13.57
N ASN A 269 -3.60 16.67 13.64
CA ASN A 269 -4.24 16.99 14.90
C ASN A 269 -4.23 15.79 15.87
N ARG A 270 -4.60 14.60 15.40
CA ARG A 270 -4.55 13.38 16.23
C ARG A 270 -3.13 13.04 16.68
N LYS A 271 -2.12 13.20 15.81
CA LYS A 271 -0.71 12.96 16.18
C LYS A 271 -0.18 13.97 17.19
N TYR A 272 -0.60 15.23 17.13
CA TYR A 272 -0.27 16.21 18.16
C TYR A 272 -0.80 15.77 19.53
N GLN A 273 -2.04 15.27 19.57
CA GLN A 273 -2.68 14.75 20.79
C GLN A 273 -1.93 13.51 21.32
N GLU A 274 -1.68 12.53 20.46
CA GLU A 274 -1.01 11.27 20.81
C GLU A 274 0.41 11.50 21.35
N ARG A 275 1.24 12.29 20.64
CA ARG A 275 2.64 12.51 21.02
C ARG A 275 2.81 13.39 22.24
N THR A 276 1.94 14.37 22.44
CA THR A 276 1.95 15.19 23.66
C THR A 276 1.63 14.33 24.89
N ARG A 277 0.68 13.40 24.77
CA ARG A 277 0.40 12.40 25.80
C ARG A 277 1.61 11.50 26.04
N GLN A 278 2.20 10.91 24.99
CA GLN A 278 3.40 10.06 25.10
C GLN A 278 4.57 10.77 25.78
N LEU A 279 4.81 12.05 25.44
CA LEU A 279 5.86 12.86 26.05
C LEU A 279 5.72 12.94 27.58
N VAL A 280 4.50 13.16 28.08
CA VAL A 280 4.24 13.25 29.54
C VAL A 280 4.21 11.87 30.18
N GLU A 281 3.54 10.90 29.54
CA GLU A 281 3.38 9.54 30.06
C GLU A 281 4.67 8.70 29.99
N SER A 282 5.72 9.17 29.33
CA SER A 282 7.08 8.60 29.44
C SER A 282 7.65 8.63 30.88
N GLY A 283 7.02 9.38 31.79
CA GLY A 283 7.49 9.59 33.17
C GLY A 283 8.66 10.57 33.30
N ARG A 284 9.10 11.19 32.19
CA ARG A 284 10.26 12.11 32.12
C ARG A 284 10.23 13.24 33.15
N TYR A 285 9.05 13.73 33.52
CA TYR A 285 8.90 14.88 34.42
C TYR A 285 8.56 14.53 35.86
N ASP A 286 8.40 13.24 36.17
CA ASP A 286 8.05 12.74 37.50
C ASP A 286 9.26 12.19 38.25
N THR A 287 10.45 12.71 37.93
CA THR A 287 11.74 12.29 38.51
C THR A 287 12.03 12.94 39.87
N LYS A 288 11.22 13.92 40.29
CA LYS A 288 11.32 14.62 41.58
C LYS A 288 9.94 14.88 42.17
N ASP A 289 9.84 14.78 43.50
CA ASP A 289 8.57 14.92 44.22
C ASP A 289 8.01 16.35 44.22
N ASP A 290 8.79 17.37 43.81
CA ASP A 290 8.38 18.78 43.82
C ASP A 290 7.90 19.31 42.46
N PHE A 291 7.78 18.45 41.45
CA PHE A 291 7.39 18.84 40.09
C PHE A 291 6.59 17.74 39.42
N THR A 292 5.58 18.12 38.63
CA THR A 292 4.88 17.17 37.76
C THR A 292 4.28 17.89 36.56
N VAL A 293 4.12 17.18 35.45
CA VAL A 293 3.34 17.62 34.29
C VAL A 293 2.14 16.70 34.17
N VAL A 294 0.94 17.26 34.13
CA VAL A 294 -0.30 16.49 34.02
C VAL A 294 -1.06 16.92 32.78
N ILE A 295 -1.36 15.94 31.92
CA ILE A 295 -2.23 16.14 30.75
C ILE A 295 -3.65 16.44 31.23
N GLN A 296 -4.27 17.48 30.65
CA GLN A 296 -5.66 17.86 30.90
C GLN A 296 -6.46 17.72 29.59
N PRO A 297 -7.04 16.53 29.31
CA PRO A 297 -7.61 16.23 28.00
C PRO A 297 -9.04 16.73 27.79
N PHE A 298 -9.65 17.47 28.73
CA PHE A 298 -11.09 17.78 28.73
C PHE A 298 -11.70 18.35 27.44
N ILE A 299 -10.92 18.97 26.55
CA ILE A 299 -11.36 19.48 25.24
C ILE A 299 -10.83 18.68 24.05
N THR A 300 -10.07 17.60 24.23
CA THR A 300 -9.43 16.83 23.15
C THR A 300 -10.42 16.44 22.07
N ASN A 301 -11.56 15.86 22.48
CA ASN A 301 -12.66 15.42 21.63
C ASN A 301 -13.86 16.38 21.70
N MET A 302 -13.60 17.69 21.76
CA MET A 302 -14.68 18.68 21.84
C MET A 302 -15.47 18.78 20.54
N ASP A 303 -16.78 18.53 20.63
CA ASP A 303 -17.73 18.76 19.55
C ASP A 303 -18.08 20.24 19.37
N MET A 304 -18.60 20.59 18.20
CA MET A 304 -19.12 21.92 17.94
C MET A 304 -20.35 22.19 18.82
N PRO A 305 -20.33 23.20 19.72
CA PRO A 305 -21.48 23.50 20.58
C PRO A 305 -22.72 23.82 19.75
N LYS A 306 -23.86 23.30 20.19
CA LYS A 306 -25.13 23.40 19.47
C LYS A 306 -26.18 24.24 20.21
N THR A 307 -27.02 24.92 19.44
CA THR A 307 -28.27 25.49 19.94
C THR A 307 -29.29 24.38 20.23
N GLN A 308 -30.42 24.70 20.85
CA GLN A 308 -31.50 23.73 21.09
C GLN A 308 -32.06 23.14 19.79
N GLU A 309 -31.90 23.85 18.67
CA GLU A 309 -32.29 23.43 17.33
C GLU A 309 -31.21 22.59 16.61
N GLY A 310 -30.10 22.25 17.27
CA GLY A 310 -29.01 21.43 16.72
C GLY A 310 -28.05 22.18 15.78
N GLN A 311 -28.13 23.50 15.71
CA GLN A 311 -27.28 24.34 14.85
C GLN A 311 -26.00 24.77 15.58
N PRO A 312 -24.87 25.04 14.91
CA PRO A 312 -23.68 25.59 15.56
C PRO A 312 -23.99 26.89 16.32
N ASP A 313 -23.70 26.94 17.62
CA ASP A 313 -23.95 28.10 18.48
C ASP A 313 -22.75 29.07 18.44
N ASP A 314 -22.89 30.13 17.64
CA ASP A 314 -21.87 31.17 17.49
C ASP A 314 -21.60 31.99 18.75
N THR A 315 -22.42 31.87 19.81
CA THR A 315 -22.24 32.62 21.07
C THR A 315 -21.09 32.11 21.94
N TYR A 316 -20.56 30.91 21.65
CA TYR A 316 -19.34 30.39 22.28
C TYR A 316 -18.07 30.98 21.67
N PHE A 317 -18.16 31.71 20.57
CA PHE A 317 -17.01 32.28 19.88
C PHE A 317 -17.03 33.81 19.93
N ALA A 318 -15.85 34.42 19.87
CA ALA A 318 -15.67 35.84 19.66
C ALA A 318 -16.20 36.25 18.27
N PRO A 319 -16.33 37.55 17.97
CA PRO A 319 -16.90 38.01 16.70
C PRO A 319 -16.23 37.49 15.41
N ASP A 320 -15.02 36.93 15.50
CA ASP A 320 -14.33 36.29 14.37
C ASP A 320 -14.76 34.84 14.10
N CYS A 321 -15.60 34.26 14.96
CA CYS A 321 -16.00 32.84 14.92
C CYS A 321 -14.80 31.87 14.92
N PHE A 322 -13.79 32.20 15.72
CA PHE A 322 -12.58 31.38 15.87
C PHE A 322 -12.09 31.35 17.31
N HIS A 323 -11.84 32.53 17.90
CA HIS A 323 -11.45 32.60 19.31
C HIS A 323 -12.66 32.35 20.22
N PHE A 324 -12.41 31.91 21.45
CA PHE A 324 -13.46 31.72 22.45
C PHE A 324 -14.02 33.05 22.93
N SER A 325 -15.35 33.11 23.09
CA SER A 325 -15.99 34.20 23.81
C SER A 325 -15.77 34.05 25.32
N GLN A 326 -16.14 35.07 26.11
CA GLN A 326 -16.16 34.96 27.57
C GLN A 326 -16.99 33.75 28.06
N LYS A 327 -18.05 33.37 27.33
CA LYS A 327 -18.87 32.17 27.64
C LYS A 327 -18.05 30.89 27.56
N ALA A 328 -17.32 30.68 26.46
CA ALA A 328 -16.48 29.50 26.29
C ALA A 328 -15.27 29.51 27.24
N HIS A 329 -14.68 30.67 27.52
CA HIS A 329 -13.63 30.77 28.54
C HIS A 329 -14.12 30.37 29.93
N SER A 330 -15.34 30.76 30.32
CA SER A 330 -15.96 30.35 31.59
C SER A 330 -16.13 28.82 31.66
N GLN A 331 -16.62 28.19 30.59
CA GLN A 331 -16.78 26.73 30.54
C GLN A 331 -15.44 25.99 30.54
N ALA A 332 -14.44 26.48 29.78
CA ALA A 332 -13.10 25.90 29.77
C ALA A 332 -12.43 25.97 31.16
N ALA A 333 -12.63 27.06 31.91
CA ALA A 333 -12.13 27.19 33.27
C ALA A 333 -12.76 26.17 34.23
N ARG A 334 -14.09 26.00 34.15
CA ARG A 334 -14.84 25.00 34.95
C ARG A 334 -14.40 23.57 34.62
N ALA A 335 -14.24 23.28 33.32
CA ALA A 335 -13.81 21.99 32.84
C ALA A 335 -12.37 21.67 33.27
N LEU A 336 -11.43 22.60 33.12
CA LEU A 336 -10.05 22.45 33.58
C LEU A 336 -9.98 22.17 35.08
N TRP A 337 -10.72 22.95 35.88
CA TRP A 337 -10.79 22.74 37.33
C TRP A 337 -11.25 21.32 37.68
N ASN A 338 -12.34 20.86 37.08
CA ASN A 338 -12.86 19.51 37.31
C ASN A 338 -11.86 18.44 36.88
N ASN A 339 -11.20 18.62 35.75
CA ASN A 339 -10.24 17.67 35.18
C ASN A 339 -8.98 17.55 36.05
N MET A 340 -8.54 18.64 36.71
CA MET A 340 -7.45 18.62 37.70
C MET A 340 -7.78 17.76 38.95
N LEU A 341 -9.06 17.56 39.25
CA LEU A 341 -9.51 16.74 40.39
C LEU A 341 -9.81 15.27 40.00
N GLU A 342 -9.81 14.96 38.70
CA GLU A 342 -10.06 13.61 38.19
C GLU A 342 -8.78 12.74 38.19
N PRO A 343 -8.83 11.50 38.71
CA PRO A 343 -7.68 10.59 38.69
C PRO A 343 -7.12 10.38 37.28
N LEU A 344 -5.81 10.21 37.16
CA LEU A 344 -5.19 9.82 35.89
C LEU A 344 -5.75 8.46 35.42
N GLY A 345 -5.93 8.30 34.11
CA GLY A 345 -6.64 7.17 33.50
C GLY A 345 -8.18 7.27 33.52
N GLN A 346 -8.75 8.23 34.26
CA GLN A 346 -10.20 8.48 34.33
C GLN A 346 -10.57 9.94 34.03
N LYS A 347 -9.62 10.71 33.50
CA LYS A 347 -9.85 12.11 33.11
C LYS A 347 -10.84 12.18 31.95
N THR A 348 -11.80 13.07 32.06
CA THR A 348 -12.73 13.41 30.97
C THR A 348 -11.93 13.97 29.80
N ASP A 349 -12.18 13.48 28.57
CA ASP A 349 -11.52 13.92 27.34
C ASP A 349 -12.47 14.55 26.31
N SER A 350 -13.77 14.45 26.55
CA SER A 350 -14.87 14.96 25.71
C SER A 350 -15.88 15.75 26.54
N GLN A 351 -15.47 16.90 27.08
CA GLN A 351 -16.36 17.76 27.84
C GLN A 351 -17.31 18.51 26.89
N ARG A 352 -18.62 18.29 27.06
CA ARG A 352 -19.66 19.08 26.42
C ARG A 352 -19.74 20.45 27.09
N ILE A 353 -19.42 21.50 26.33
CA ILE A 353 -19.34 22.88 26.82
C ILE A 353 -20.69 23.61 26.76
N GLU A 354 -21.65 23.03 26.03
CA GLU A 354 -23.03 23.50 25.98
C GLU A 354 -23.83 23.16 27.24
N ASP A 355 -23.41 22.11 27.95
CA ASP A 355 -24.01 21.68 29.21
C ASP A 355 -23.52 22.58 30.37
N GLU A 356 -24.31 22.66 31.44
CA GLU A 356 -23.88 23.35 32.65
C GLU A 356 -22.78 22.53 33.36
N ILE A 357 -21.55 23.06 33.35
CA ILE A 357 -20.44 22.45 34.09
C ILE A 357 -20.45 22.98 35.53
N VAL A 358 -20.81 22.11 36.47
CA VAL A 358 -20.78 22.41 37.91
C VAL A 358 -19.37 22.12 38.47
N LEU A 359 -18.84 23.04 39.27
CA LEU A 359 -17.52 22.87 39.89
C LEU A 359 -17.55 21.73 40.92
N LYS A 360 -16.66 20.74 40.73
CA LYS A 360 -16.42 19.64 41.67
C LYS A 360 -15.56 20.13 42.84
N CYS A 361 -15.70 19.44 43.97
CA CYS A 361 -14.89 19.71 45.16
C CYS A 361 -13.93 18.56 45.43
N PRO A 362 -12.72 18.84 45.95
CA PRO A 362 -11.85 17.79 46.49
C PRO A 362 -12.59 17.00 47.57
N VAL A 363 -12.43 15.67 47.55
CA VAL A 363 -13.05 14.80 48.57
C VAL A 363 -12.20 14.80 49.84
N THR A 364 -12.81 14.74 51.02
CA THR A 364 -12.09 14.85 52.31
C THR A 364 -11.01 13.78 52.49
N ALA A 365 -11.20 12.59 51.92
CA ALA A 365 -10.21 11.50 51.98
C ALA A 365 -8.99 11.74 51.06
N GLU A 366 -9.16 12.50 49.98
CA GLU A 366 -8.14 12.75 48.96
C GLU A 366 -8.24 14.23 48.49
N PRO A 367 -7.87 15.21 49.34
CA PRO A 367 -8.11 16.63 49.09
C PRO A 367 -7.10 17.26 48.10
N PHE A 368 -6.37 16.44 47.34
CA PHE A 368 -5.22 16.85 46.54
C PHE A 368 -5.55 16.99 45.06
N LEU A 369 -4.78 17.83 44.35
CA LEU A 369 -4.75 17.80 42.89
C LEU A 369 -4.20 16.47 42.38
N ARG A 370 -4.76 15.96 41.29
CA ARG A 370 -4.47 14.59 40.83
C ARG A 370 -3.18 14.51 40.00
N THR A 371 -2.30 13.64 40.43
CA THR A 371 -1.00 13.31 39.84
C THR A 371 -0.93 11.81 39.62
N TYR A 372 0.07 11.31 38.88
CA TYR A 372 0.21 9.86 38.66
C TYR A 372 0.29 9.08 39.98
N LYS A 373 1.09 9.58 40.94
CA LYS A 373 1.34 8.93 42.23
C LYS A 373 0.08 8.82 43.10
N ASN A 374 -0.65 9.93 43.27
CA ASN A 374 -1.87 9.94 44.11
C ASN A 374 -3.15 9.49 43.35
N SER A 375 -3.02 9.12 42.08
CA SER A 375 -4.05 8.39 41.32
C SER A 375 -3.80 6.89 41.27
N ASN A 376 -2.69 6.41 41.87
CA ASN A 376 -2.18 5.05 41.70
C ASN A 376 -2.10 4.64 40.21
N TYR A 377 -1.74 5.60 39.36
CA TYR A 377 -1.65 5.41 37.93
C TYR A 377 -0.22 4.96 37.60
N THR A 378 -0.10 3.76 37.05
CA THR A 378 1.13 3.34 36.40
C THR A 378 1.04 3.87 34.97
N TYR A 379 2.00 4.70 34.56
CA TYR A 379 2.09 5.05 33.15
C TYR A 379 2.06 3.76 32.35
N PRO A 380 1.33 3.70 31.22
CA PRO A 380 1.54 2.62 30.28
C PRO A 380 3.05 2.61 30.10
N ASN A 381 3.73 1.51 30.46
CA ASN A 381 5.11 1.35 30.05
C ASN A 381 5.07 1.80 28.59
N GLU A 382 5.95 2.74 28.18
CA GLU A 382 6.41 2.77 26.79
C GLU A 382 6.39 1.30 26.41
N THR A 383 5.58 0.90 25.41
CA THR A 383 5.67 -0.47 24.87
C THR A 383 7.15 -0.73 24.93
N PRO A 384 7.63 -1.63 25.84
CA PRO A 384 9.06 -1.72 26.12
C PRO A 384 9.66 -1.74 24.74
N VAL A 385 10.78 -1.06 24.46
CA VAL A 385 11.53 -1.33 23.22
C VAL A 385 11.47 -2.84 23.06
N SER A 386 10.56 -3.33 22.21
CA SER A 386 10.01 -4.65 22.56
C SER A 386 11.19 -5.52 22.36
N ASN A 387 11.54 -6.29 23.38
CA ASN A 387 12.71 -7.12 23.22
C ASN A 387 12.33 -8.13 22.13
N TYR A 388 12.70 -7.80 20.88
CA TYR A 388 12.52 -8.61 19.70
C TYR A 388 13.77 -9.49 19.50
N GLY A 389 14.54 -9.67 20.57
CA GLY A 389 15.62 -10.62 20.67
C GLY A 389 15.11 -12.04 20.64
N SER A 390 16.07 -12.96 20.53
CA SER A 390 15.86 -14.38 20.46
C SER A 390 16.88 -15.08 21.34
N GLN A 391 16.65 -16.38 21.55
CA GLN A 391 17.65 -17.26 22.15
C GLN A 391 18.03 -18.33 21.13
N LEU A 392 19.33 -18.63 21.07
CA LEU A 392 19.86 -19.70 20.25
C LEU A 392 20.39 -20.81 21.16
N LEU A 393 19.81 -21.99 21.09
CA LEU A 393 20.06 -23.09 22.04
C LEU A 393 21.04 -24.15 21.50
N CYS A 394 21.89 -23.80 20.55
CA CYS A 394 22.79 -24.77 19.90
C CYS A 394 23.96 -25.19 20.80
N GLU A 395 24.17 -26.51 20.91
CA GLU A 395 25.27 -27.12 21.66
C GLU A 395 26.61 -27.01 20.91
N ASP A 396 26.66 -27.39 19.62
CA ASP A 396 27.86 -27.23 18.79
C ASP A 396 27.85 -25.85 18.10
N ARG A 397 28.82 -25.02 18.50
CA ARG A 397 29.09 -23.72 17.89
C ARG A 397 30.52 -23.61 17.36
N SER A 398 31.21 -24.74 17.25
CA SER A 398 32.62 -24.79 16.89
C SER A 398 32.84 -24.52 15.39
N PRO A 399 33.93 -23.82 15.01
CA PRO A 399 34.34 -23.72 13.62
C PRO A 399 34.75 -25.08 13.05
N SER A 400 34.87 -25.17 11.73
CA SER A 400 35.35 -26.38 11.07
C SER A 400 36.80 -26.67 11.45
N SER A 401 37.09 -27.94 11.73
CA SER A 401 38.44 -28.44 12.02
C SER A 401 38.74 -29.66 11.13
N PRO A 402 39.59 -29.52 10.09
CA PRO A 402 40.35 -28.33 9.68
C PRO A 402 39.47 -27.19 9.11
N PRO A 403 40.00 -25.95 8.98
CA PRO A 403 39.26 -24.83 8.41
C PRO A 403 38.67 -25.15 7.04
N ALA A 404 37.43 -24.71 6.79
CA ALA A 404 36.72 -25.01 5.56
C ALA A 404 37.47 -24.48 4.32
N THR A 405 37.77 -25.39 3.38
CA THR A 405 38.38 -25.09 2.08
C THR A 405 37.36 -24.99 0.95
N SER A 406 36.13 -25.44 1.19
CA SER A 406 35.01 -25.41 0.25
C SER A 406 33.78 -24.79 0.89
N VAL A 407 33.02 -24.04 0.10
CA VAL A 407 31.77 -23.38 0.51
C VAL A 407 30.70 -24.41 0.91
N HIS A 408 30.81 -25.63 0.41
CA HIS A 408 29.89 -26.74 0.68
C HIS A 408 30.12 -27.39 2.06
N PHE A 409 31.23 -27.07 2.74
CA PHE A 409 31.55 -27.54 4.09
C PHE A 409 31.62 -26.38 5.09
N LEU A 410 30.93 -25.27 4.80
CA LEU A 410 30.96 -24.07 5.63
C LEU A 410 30.01 -24.23 6.82
N LYS A 411 30.55 -24.24 8.04
CA LYS A 411 29.75 -24.10 9.28
C LYS A 411 29.45 -22.62 9.54
N PRO A 412 28.41 -22.28 10.32
CA PRO A 412 28.14 -20.88 10.69
C PRO A 412 29.35 -20.16 11.32
N ALA A 413 30.11 -20.86 12.16
CA ALA A 413 31.31 -20.32 12.83
C ALA A 413 32.49 -20.04 11.88
N ASP A 414 32.47 -20.56 10.64
CA ASP A 414 33.53 -20.30 9.65
C ASP A 414 33.34 -18.96 8.92
N VAL A 415 32.11 -18.43 8.90
CA VAL A 415 31.79 -17.14 8.29
C VAL A 415 32.46 -16.04 9.11
N LYS A 416 33.14 -15.11 8.42
CA LYS A 416 33.80 -13.96 9.05
C LYS A 416 33.25 -12.62 8.58
N ILE A 417 32.76 -12.55 7.35
CA ILE A 417 32.23 -11.31 6.77
C ILE A 417 30.76 -11.49 6.42
N ILE A 418 29.92 -10.55 6.82
CA ILE A 418 28.53 -10.44 6.36
C ILE A 418 28.38 -9.16 5.53
N ALA A 419 27.71 -9.25 4.40
CA ALA A 419 27.44 -8.14 3.50
C ALA A 419 26.05 -8.24 2.88
N ALA A 420 25.51 -7.11 2.40
CA ALA A 420 24.17 -7.11 1.81
C ALA A 420 24.00 -6.07 0.70
N LEU A 421 23.19 -6.45 -0.30
CA LEU A 421 22.76 -5.63 -1.43
C LEU A 421 21.23 -5.64 -1.48
N GLY A 422 20.60 -4.52 -1.84
CA GLY A 422 19.14 -4.48 -1.99
C GLY A 422 18.49 -3.09 -2.00
N ASP A 423 17.21 -3.08 -1.63
CA ASP A 423 16.36 -1.88 -1.56
C ASP A 423 16.12 -1.39 -0.12
N SER A 424 15.02 -0.66 0.08
CA SER A 424 14.53 -0.14 1.37
C SER A 424 14.44 -1.19 2.47
N LEU A 425 14.04 -2.43 2.13
CA LEU A 425 13.92 -3.51 3.09
C LEU A 425 15.29 -3.91 3.65
N THR A 426 16.30 -4.03 2.79
CA THR A 426 17.67 -4.37 3.23
C THR A 426 18.38 -3.17 3.86
N ALA A 427 18.02 -1.95 3.46
CA ALA A 427 18.53 -0.71 4.06
C ALA A 427 17.98 -0.46 5.48
N GLY A 428 16.85 -1.08 5.83
CA GLY A 428 16.18 -0.86 7.11
C GLY A 428 15.46 0.47 7.19
N THR A 429 14.79 0.84 6.11
CA THR A 429 13.93 2.02 6.06
C THR A 429 12.76 1.88 7.04
N GLY A 430 12.61 2.82 7.97
CA GLY A 430 11.44 2.93 8.84
C GLY A 430 11.31 1.90 9.97
N ILE A 431 12.32 1.04 10.22
CA ILE A 431 12.21 -0.11 11.14
C ILE A 431 11.74 0.28 12.55
N ALA A 432 12.34 1.32 13.12
CA ALA A 432 12.04 1.82 14.46
C ALA A 432 11.30 3.16 14.42
N SER A 433 10.64 3.46 13.30
CA SER A 433 9.84 4.67 13.17
C SER A 433 8.50 4.50 13.85
N ASP A 434 8.16 5.42 14.75
CA ASP A 434 6.84 5.49 15.36
C ASP A 434 5.88 6.41 14.58
N THR A 435 6.40 7.16 13.60
CA THR A 435 5.62 8.08 12.77
C THR A 435 6.03 8.13 11.30
N LEU A 436 5.09 8.62 10.48
CA LEU A 436 5.30 8.82 9.04
C LEU A 436 6.44 9.80 8.71
N GLY A 437 6.74 10.75 9.59
CA GLY A 437 7.82 11.73 9.38
C GLY A 437 9.22 11.13 9.47
N ASP A 438 9.36 10.00 10.17
CA ASP A 438 10.63 9.30 10.36
C ASP A 438 10.82 8.12 9.40
N LEU A 439 9.85 7.83 8.52
CA LEU A 439 9.92 6.69 7.61
C LEU A 439 11.11 6.73 6.64
N ALA A 440 11.65 7.91 6.34
CA ALA A 440 12.83 8.03 5.49
C ALA A 440 14.12 7.63 6.21
N THR A 441 14.09 7.45 7.53
CA THR A 441 15.25 7.07 8.34
C THR A 441 15.61 5.61 8.08
N GLN A 442 16.90 5.40 7.83
CA GLN A 442 17.47 4.10 7.54
C GLN A 442 18.15 3.57 8.81
N TYR A 443 17.46 2.70 9.53
CA TYR A 443 17.91 2.02 10.74
C TYR A 443 18.81 0.84 10.38
N ARG A 444 19.99 1.17 9.84
CA ARG A 444 20.97 0.23 9.30
C ARG A 444 21.33 -0.88 10.30
N GLY A 445 21.48 -0.55 11.57
CA GLY A 445 21.84 -1.50 12.62
C GLY A 445 20.73 -2.47 13.03
N LEU A 446 19.49 -2.21 12.62
CA LEU A 446 18.32 -3.05 12.91
C LEU A 446 17.87 -3.91 11.71
N SER A 447 18.52 -3.74 10.55
CA SER A 447 18.15 -4.47 9.31
C SER A 447 18.25 -5.99 9.50
N TRP A 448 17.25 -6.71 8.98
CA TRP A 448 17.06 -8.14 9.20
C TRP A 448 18.24 -9.00 8.75
N SER A 449 18.85 -8.64 7.62
CA SER A 449 19.90 -9.43 6.96
C SER A 449 21.33 -8.99 7.29
N ILE A 450 21.53 -7.79 7.85
CA ILE A 450 22.86 -7.20 8.04
C ILE A 450 23.02 -6.23 9.22
N GLY A 451 21.96 -5.89 9.95
CA GLY A 451 22.08 -5.07 11.16
C GLY A 451 22.79 -5.81 12.29
N GLY A 452 23.60 -5.12 13.10
CA GLY A 452 24.30 -5.70 14.24
C GLY A 452 24.23 -4.86 15.51
N ASP A 453 23.20 -4.02 15.66
CA ASP A 453 22.95 -3.33 16.92
C ASP A 453 22.58 -4.32 18.03
N GLU A 454 22.97 -4.00 19.26
CA GLU A 454 22.69 -4.79 20.47
C GLU A 454 23.20 -6.26 20.42
N SER A 455 22.66 -7.11 21.29
CA SER A 455 22.88 -8.57 21.30
C SER A 455 21.70 -9.31 20.69
N LEU A 456 21.88 -10.61 20.39
CA LEU A 456 20.77 -11.47 19.95
C LEU A 456 19.62 -11.49 20.96
N GLU A 457 19.93 -11.40 22.26
CA GLU A 457 18.94 -11.36 23.34
C GLU A 457 18.05 -10.12 23.32
N ASN A 458 18.43 -9.06 22.60
CA ASN A 458 17.68 -7.79 22.53
C ASN A 458 17.13 -7.49 21.12
N VAL A 459 17.92 -7.81 20.09
CA VAL A 459 17.62 -7.50 18.68
C VAL A 459 17.99 -8.70 17.81
N THR A 460 16.99 -9.30 17.16
CA THR A 460 17.23 -10.44 16.26
C THR A 460 17.52 -9.95 14.84
N THR A 461 18.77 -10.12 14.41
CA THR A 461 19.23 -9.92 13.04
C THR A 461 20.14 -11.08 12.64
N LEU A 462 20.36 -11.28 11.33
CA LEU A 462 21.26 -12.33 10.87
C LEU A 462 22.68 -12.23 11.48
N PRO A 463 23.36 -11.06 11.50
CA PRO A 463 24.65 -10.93 12.17
C PRO A 463 24.63 -11.24 13.66
N ASN A 464 23.58 -10.84 14.40
CA ASN A 464 23.49 -11.16 15.83
C ASN A 464 23.35 -12.67 16.07
N ILE A 465 22.71 -13.41 15.16
CA ILE A 465 22.69 -14.88 15.21
C ILE A 465 24.09 -15.45 14.91
N PHE A 466 24.78 -14.97 13.88
CA PHE A 466 26.13 -15.45 13.54
C PHE A 466 27.17 -15.15 14.64
N ARG A 467 27.01 -14.04 15.38
CA ARG A 467 27.88 -13.69 16.52
C ARG A 467 27.87 -14.73 17.64
N GLU A 468 26.79 -15.50 17.78
CA GLU A 468 26.72 -16.62 18.73
C GLU A 468 27.68 -17.77 18.36
N PHE A 469 28.07 -17.86 17.08
CA PHE A 469 29.01 -18.86 16.56
C PHE A 469 30.43 -18.30 16.38
N ASN A 470 30.52 -17.05 15.94
CA ASN A 470 31.79 -16.36 15.73
C ASN A 470 31.69 -14.90 16.16
N VAL A 471 32.25 -14.58 17.33
CA VAL A 471 32.26 -13.22 17.88
C VAL A 471 33.13 -12.23 17.09
N GLN A 472 33.96 -12.73 16.17
CA GLN A 472 34.86 -11.90 15.34
C GLN A 472 34.26 -11.54 13.97
N ILE A 473 32.99 -11.86 13.71
CA ILE A 473 32.39 -11.44 12.44
C ILE A 473 32.44 -9.93 12.28
N THR A 474 32.59 -9.47 11.05
CA THR A 474 32.57 -8.06 10.69
C THR A 474 31.75 -7.86 9.41
N GLY A 475 31.51 -6.62 9.01
CA GLY A 475 30.76 -6.28 7.80
C GLY A 475 29.32 -5.81 8.06
N TYR A 476 28.76 -6.18 9.20
CA TYR A 476 27.42 -5.76 9.61
C TYR A 476 27.33 -4.25 9.83
N SER A 477 26.13 -3.71 9.64
CA SER A 477 25.82 -2.29 9.83
C SER A 477 25.35 -2.00 11.26
N THR A 478 25.48 -0.76 11.71
CA THR A 478 25.10 -0.30 13.06
C THR A 478 24.42 1.06 13.02
N GLY A 479 23.53 1.37 13.95
CA GLY A 479 22.88 2.67 14.08
C GLY A 479 22.06 3.10 12.85
N ILE A 480 22.01 4.41 12.60
CA ILE A 480 21.27 5.03 11.49
C ILE A 480 22.21 5.62 10.44
N GLY A 481 21.79 5.68 9.17
CA GLY A 481 22.53 6.37 8.11
C GLY A 481 22.26 5.89 6.69
N SER A 482 22.75 6.64 5.72
CA SER A 482 22.78 6.27 4.29
C SER A 482 23.85 5.22 3.99
N GLU A 483 23.86 4.68 2.76
CA GLU A 483 24.86 3.72 2.29
C GLU A 483 26.31 4.26 2.27
N ASN A 484 26.45 5.59 2.32
CA ASN A 484 27.74 6.27 2.33
C ASN A 484 28.26 6.54 3.76
N ASP A 485 27.41 6.39 4.77
CA ASP A 485 27.79 6.62 6.16
C ASP A 485 28.59 5.43 6.71
N SER A 486 29.52 5.69 7.64
CA SER A 486 30.34 4.65 8.26
C SER A 486 29.51 3.54 8.92
N ASN A 487 28.33 3.91 9.40
CA ASN A 487 27.34 3.06 10.03
C ASN A 487 26.77 1.98 9.09
N ALA A 488 26.69 2.23 7.79
CA ALA A 488 26.21 1.24 6.83
C ALA A 488 27.25 0.15 6.54
N PHE A 489 28.54 0.44 6.70
CA PHE A 489 29.65 -0.46 6.40
C PHE A 489 29.48 -1.28 5.10
N LEU A 490 29.22 -2.60 5.16
CA LEU A 490 29.00 -3.44 3.96
C LEU A 490 27.52 -3.64 3.58
N ASN A 491 26.59 -2.93 4.22
CA ASN A 491 25.22 -2.77 3.76
C ASN A 491 25.19 -1.71 2.65
N GLN A 492 25.16 -2.17 1.40
CA GLN A 492 25.13 -1.29 0.23
C GLN A 492 23.72 -1.14 -0.36
N ALA A 493 22.69 -1.57 0.38
CA ALA A 493 21.31 -1.40 -0.04
C ALA A 493 20.89 0.08 -0.01
N VAL A 494 20.08 0.48 -1.00
CA VAL A 494 19.66 1.87 -1.20
C VAL A 494 18.12 1.92 -1.23
N PRO A 495 17.46 2.75 -0.41
CA PRO A 495 16.02 2.90 -0.46
C PRO A 495 15.51 3.30 -1.85
N GLY A 496 14.42 2.67 -2.29
CA GLY A 496 13.86 2.89 -3.63
C GLY A 496 14.64 2.25 -4.78
N ALA A 497 15.71 1.48 -4.51
CA ALA A 497 16.47 0.82 -5.56
C ALA A 497 15.64 -0.23 -6.32
N GLU A 498 15.76 -0.18 -7.65
CA GLU A 498 15.27 -1.19 -8.60
C GLU A 498 16.41 -2.13 -9.02
N ALA A 499 16.10 -3.24 -9.69
CA ALA A 499 17.11 -4.23 -10.10
C ALA A 499 18.28 -3.65 -10.91
N GLU A 500 18.05 -2.59 -11.70
CA GLU A 500 19.11 -1.93 -12.47
C GLU A 500 20.21 -1.26 -11.62
N HIS A 501 19.93 -0.99 -10.35
CA HIS A 501 20.88 -0.39 -9.41
C HIS A 501 21.80 -1.42 -8.75
N LEU A 502 21.46 -2.72 -8.78
CA LEU A 502 22.27 -3.74 -8.11
C LEU A 502 23.73 -3.85 -8.63
N PRO A 503 24.02 -3.75 -9.94
CA PRO A 503 25.40 -3.85 -10.42
C PRO A 503 26.32 -2.77 -9.83
N ILE A 504 25.82 -1.56 -9.55
CA ILE A 504 26.63 -0.52 -8.91
C ILE A 504 26.83 -0.80 -7.42
N GLN A 505 25.80 -1.28 -6.71
CA GLN A 505 25.93 -1.69 -5.31
C GLN A 505 26.98 -2.81 -5.15
N ALA A 506 26.98 -3.82 -6.03
CA ALA A 506 27.98 -4.89 -6.03
C ALA A 506 29.41 -4.36 -6.23
N ARG A 507 29.65 -3.46 -7.18
CA ARG A 507 30.99 -2.87 -7.39
C ARG A 507 31.47 -2.09 -6.16
N ASN A 508 30.57 -1.33 -5.52
CA ASN A 508 30.89 -0.59 -4.31
C ASN A 508 31.23 -1.54 -3.16
N LEU A 509 30.45 -2.61 -2.99
CA LEU A 509 30.72 -3.64 -1.99
C LEU A 509 32.12 -4.25 -2.17
N LEU A 510 32.48 -4.63 -3.40
CA LEU A 510 33.80 -5.16 -3.72
C LEU A 510 34.92 -4.17 -3.39
N ARG A 511 34.73 -2.89 -3.71
CA ARG A 511 35.70 -1.83 -3.41
C ARG A 511 35.94 -1.73 -1.90
N LEU A 512 34.87 -1.72 -1.10
CA LEU A 512 34.97 -1.64 0.36
C LEU A 512 35.69 -2.87 0.93
N MET A 513 35.30 -4.07 0.52
CA MET A 513 35.93 -5.30 0.98
C MET A 513 37.42 -5.41 0.60
N LYS A 514 37.82 -4.88 -0.56
CA LYS A 514 39.24 -4.87 -1.02
C LYS A 514 40.11 -3.86 -0.28
N THR A 515 39.52 -2.82 0.31
CA THR A 515 40.25 -1.67 0.87
C THR A 515 40.24 -1.59 2.39
N ASP A 516 39.36 -2.34 3.07
CA ASP A 516 39.28 -2.36 4.51
C ASP A 516 40.29 -3.34 5.13
N ASP A 517 41.22 -2.83 5.94
CA ASP A 517 42.29 -3.61 6.57
C ASP A 517 41.79 -4.69 7.55
N ARG A 518 40.53 -4.63 8.00
CA ARG A 518 39.92 -5.65 8.86
C ARG A 518 39.55 -6.91 8.10
N ILE A 519 39.53 -6.87 6.76
CA ILE A 519 39.04 -7.95 5.90
C ILE A 519 40.22 -8.57 5.16
N ASN A 520 40.52 -9.84 5.45
CA ASN A 520 41.40 -10.62 4.58
C ASN A 520 40.59 -11.10 3.38
N PHE A 521 40.55 -10.25 2.37
CA PHE A 521 39.76 -10.43 1.18
C PHE A 521 40.00 -11.76 0.45
N SER A 522 41.20 -12.35 0.54
CA SER A 522 41.49 -13.64 -0.09
C SER A 522 41.18 -14.86 0.78
N ALA A 523 41.22 -14.70 2.11
CA ALA A 523 41.21 -15.83 3.03
C ALA A 523 39.90 -16.01 3.82
N ASP A 524 39.19 -14.93 4.11
CA ASP A 524 38.00 -14.95 4.97
C ASP A 524 36.76 -15.43 4.20
N TRP A 525 35.84 -16.16 4.84
CA TRP A 525 34.57 -16.55 4.22
C TRP A 525 33.54 -15.43 4.34
N LYS A 526 32.88 -15.10 3.21
CA LYS A 526 31.84 -14.06 3.12
C LYS A 526 30.46 -14.67 2.92
N LEU A 527 29.48 -14.17 3.66
CA LEU A 527 28.06 -14.39 3.38
C LEU A 527 27.48 -13.08 2.85
N ILE A 528 26.96 -13.10 1.61
CA ILE A 528 26.38 -11.93 0.96
C ILE A 528 24.88 -12.15 0.76
N THR A 529 24.04 -11.35 1.42
CA THR A 529 22.59 -11.40 1.22
C THR A 529 22.17 -10.45 0.11
N LEU A 530 21.32 -10.90 -0.81
CA LEU A 530 20.78 -10.07 -1.89
C LEU A 530 19.25 -10.16 -1.88
N GLN A 531 18.57 -9.02 -1.81
CA GLN A 531 17.11 -8.93 -1.96
C GLN A 531 16.74 -7.66 -2.74
N ILE A 532 15.91 -7.80 -3.78
CA ILE A 532 15.48 -6.69 -4.65
C ILE A 532 14.17 -7.07 -5.37
N GLY A 533 13.49 -6.08 -5.94
CA GLY A 533 12.41 -6.29 -6.93
C GLY A 533 11.05 -5.78 -6.51
N VAL A 534 10.89 -5.34 -5.25
CA VAL A 534 9.62 -4.75 -4.79
C VAL A 534 9.30 -3.48 -5.57
N ASN A 535 10.28 -2.59 -5.76
CA ASN A 535 10.11 -1.36 -6.54
C ASN A 535 9.78 -1.65 -8.01
N ASP A 536 10.48 -2.62 -8.62
CA ASP A 536 10.22 -3.06 -9.99
C ASP A 536 8.76 -3.55 -10.16
N LEU A 537 8.27 -4.36 -9.22
CA LEU A 537 6.88 -4.84 -9.21
C LEU A 537 5.87 -3.71 -8.96
N CYS A 538 6.18 -2.78 -8.05
CA CYS A 538 5.33 -1.63 -7.74
C CYS A 538 5.18 -0.64 -8.91
N ASN A 539 6.12 -0.67 -9.86
CA ASN A 539 6.10 0.15 -11.08
C ASN A 539 5.79 -0.65 -12.36
N TYR A 540 5.63 -1.98 -12.29
CA TYR A 540 5.48 -2.84 -13.46
C TYR A 540 4.34 -2.41 -14.39
N CYS A 541 3.17 -2.09 -13.83
CA CYS A 541 2.01 -1.66 -14.63
C CYS A 541 2.20 -0.32 -15.35
N LYS A 542 3.19 0.50 -14.94
CA LYS A 542 3.52 1.78 -15.57
C LYS A 542 4.41 1.59 -16.81
N ASP A 543 5.37 0.65 -16.74
CA ASP A 543 6.27 0.33 -17.85
C ASP A 543 6.65 -1.17 -17.88
N PRO A 544 5.78 -2.03 -18.43
CA PRO A 544 6.01 -3.48 -18.45
C PRO A 544 7.21 -3.91 -19.29
N LEU A 545 7.69 -3.05 -20.21
CA LEU A 545 8.86 -3.33 -21.03
C LEU A 545 10.14 -3.09 -20.23
N HIS A 546 10.22 -1.95 -19.53
CA HIS A 546 11.36 -1.63 -18.68
C HIS A 546 11.48 -2.64 -17.54
N TYR A 547 10.41 -2.89 -16.79
CA TYR A 547 10.36 -3.85 -15.68
C TYR A 547 10.09 -5.29 -16.13
N SER A 548 10.37 -5.65 -17.38
CA SER A 548 10.18 -7.01 -17.88
C SER A 548 11.05 -8.03 -17.12
N SER A 549 10.60 -9.29 -17.05
CA SER A 549 11.37 -10.37 -16.42
C SER A 549 12.76 -10.55 -17.05
N GLY A 550 12.88 -10.37 -18.37
CA GLY A 550 14.17 -10.41 -19.06
C GLY A 550 15.15 -9.36 -18.55
N ASN A 551 14.71 -8.11 -18.38
CA ASN A 551 15.55 -7.04 -17.83
C ASN A 551 15.90 -7.30 -16.37
N TYR A 552 14.92 -7.65 -15.54
CA TYR A 552 15.13 -7.98 -14.13
C TYR A 552 16.19 -9.08 -13.96
N ILE A 553 16.02 -10.22 -14.64
CA ILE A 553 16.97 -11.34 -14.58
C ILE A 553 18.33 -10.97 -15.13
N LYS A 554 18.39 -10.17 -16.21
CA LYS A 554 19.66 -9.67 -16.74
C LYS A 554 20.43 -8.84 -15.72
N ARG A 555 19.77 -7.96 -14.96
CA ARG A 555 20.43 -7.14 -13.93
C ARG A 555 20.94 -7.96 -12.75
N ILE A 556 20.17 -8.98 -12.36
CA ILE A 556 20.60 -9.93 -11.34
C ILE A 556 21.81 -10.74 -11.84
N GLN A 557 21.76 -11.24 -13.07
CA GLN A 557 22.87 -11.94 -13.70
C GLN A 557 24.11 -11.05 -13.78
N GLU A 558 23.99 -9.80 -14.24
CA GLU A 558 25.11 -8.83 -14.27
C GLU A 558 25.74 -8.64 -12.88
N THR A 559 24.90 -8.57 -11.84
CA THR A 559 25.33 -8.42 -10.44
C THR A 559 26.07 -9.66 -9.95
N LEU A 560 25.51 -10.85 -10.15
CA LEU A 560 26.14 -12.11 -9.76
C LEU A 560 27.40 -12.40 -10.59
N ASP A 561 27.42 -12.02 -11.87
CA ASP A 561 28.61 -12.07 -12.71
C ASP A 561 29.72 -11.15 -12.18
N ILE A 562 29.40 -9.97 -11.64
CA ILE A 562 30.40 -9.10 -10.99
C ILE A 562 30.99 -9.78 -9.74
N LEU A 563 30.16 -10.44 -8.93
CA LEU A 563 30.61 -11.17 -7.74
C LEU A 563 31.38 -12.46 -8.08
N HIS A 564 31.04 -13.13 -9.20
CA HIS A 564 31.59 -14.42 -9.60
C HIS A 564 32.78 -14.33 -10.59
N LYS A 565 32.69 -13.53 -11.67
CA LYS A 565 33.62 -13.51 -12.81
C LYS A 565 35.00 -12.99 -12.44
N GLU A 566 35.06 -12.04 -11.51
CA GLU A 566 36.31 -11.83 -10.80
C GLU A 566 36.41 -12.94 -9.74
N VAL A 567 36.82 -14.16 -10.13
CA VAL A 567 37.25 -15.20 -9.17
C VAL A 567 38.50 -14.72 -8.40
N SER A 568 39.11 -13.60 -8.84
CA SER A 568 40.04 -12.73 -8.11
C SER A 568 39.40 -11.62 -7.24
N ALA A 569 38.09 -11.38 -7.28
CA ALA A 569 37.35 -10.37 -6.50
C ALA A 569 36.41 -10.89 -5.42
N VAL A 570 35.97 -12.13 -5.34
CA VAL A 570 35.41 -12.59 -4.04
C VAL A 570 35.73 -14.06 -3.86
N PRO A 571 37.00 -14.42 -3.62
CA PRO A 571 37.28 -15.77 -3.21
C PRO A 571 36.56 -16.05 -1.88
N LYS A 572 36.02 -17.27 -1.75
CA LYS A 572 35.37 -17.76 -0.54
C LYS A 572 34.07 -17.02 -0.19
N ALA A 573 33.06 -17.14 -1.04
CA ALA A 573 31.76 -16.50 -0.80
C ALA A 573 30.57 -17.46 -0.97
N LEU A 574 29.58 -17.30 -0.10
CA LEU A 574 28.23 -17.83 -0.29
C LEU A 574 27.30 -16.64 -0.51
N VAL A 575 26.64 -16.58 -1.66
CA VAL A 575 25.62 -15.57 -1.93
C VAL A 575 24.24 -16.16 -1.60
N SER A 576 23.57 -15.58 -0.62
CA SER A 576 22.22 -15.92 -0.20
C SER A 576 21.22 -14.98 -0.87
N LEU A 577 20.64 -15.40 -1.99
CA LEU A 577 19.71 -14.60 -2.77
C LEU A 577 18.28 -14.85 -2.28
N ALA A 578 17.71 -13.91 -1.53
CA ALA A 578 16.30 -13.97 -1.16
C ALA A 578 15.45 -13.69 -2.40
N ASN A 579 14.54 -14.60 -2.72
CA ASN A 579 13.70 -14.46 -3.91
C ASN A 579 12.80 -13.22 -3.79
N VAL A 580 12.29 -12.72 -4.92
CA VAL A 580 11.39 -11.55 -4.92
C VAL A 580 10.12 -11.86 -4.10
N VAL A 581 9.73 -10.89 -3.28
CA VAL A 581 8.57 -10.97 -2.38
C VAL A 581 7.28 -10.99 -3.19
N ASP A 582 6.34 -11.88 -2.85
CA ASP A 582 4.94 -11.69 -3.28
C ASP A 582 4.32 -10.54 -2.48
N ILE A 583 4.15 -9.39 -3.16
CA ILE A 583 3.66 -8.15 -2.55
C ILE A 583 2.14 -7.99 -2.63
N LEU A 584 1.43 -8.87 -3.34
CA LEU A 584 -0.03 -8.80 -3.46
C LEU A 584 -0.76 -8.89 -2.10
N PRO A 585 -0.33 -9.71 -1.13
CA PRO A 585 -0.96 -9.78 0.19
C PRO A 585 -0.99 -8.44 0.95
N LEU A 586 -0.03 -7.53 0.71
CA LEU A 586 0.03 -6.22 1.40
C LEU A 586 -1.23 -5.37 1.16
N ARG A 587 -1.96 -5.63 0.07
CA ARG A 587 -3.24 -4.96 -0.22
C ARG A 587 -4.25 -5.12 0.92
N GLN A 588 -4.23 -6.22 1.66
CA GLN A 588 -5.15 -6.45 2.78
C GLN A 588 -5.05 -5.34 3.84
N LEU A 589 -3.85 -4.82 4.10
CA LEU A 589 -3.61 -3.72 5.05
C LEU A 589 -4.27 -2.40 4.63
N PHE A 590 -4.43 -2.20 3.32
CA PHE A 590 -4.95 -0.96 2.73
C PHE A 590 -6.43 -1.06 2.34
N ALA A 591 -6.97 -2.27 2.23
CA ALA A 591 -8.38 -2.51 1.92
C ALA A 591 -9.28 -2.60 3.16
N ASP A 592 -8.74 -3.03 4.29
CA ASP A 592 -9.50 -3.16 5.54
C ASP A 592 -9.65 -1.80 6.24
N THR A 593 -10.89 -1.30 6.34
CA THR A 593 -11.18 0.02 6.93
C THR A 593 -11.04 0.06 8.44
N GLN A 594 -11.00 -1.09 9.12
CA GLN A 594 -10.73 -1.15 10.56
C GLN A 594 -9.25 -0.96 10.86
N VAL A 595 -8.40 -1.27 9.89
CA VAL A 595 -6.96 -1.07 9.97
C VAL A 595 -6.65 0.39 9.63
N GLN A 596 -6.02 1.12 10.56
CA GLN A 596 -5.74 2.56 10.42
C GLN A 596 -4.49 2.85 9.56
N CYS A 597 -4.31 2.11 8.46
CA CYS A 597 -3.21 2.33 7.54
C CYS A 597 -3.41 3.63 6.72
N PRO A 598 -2.33 4.34 6.38
CA PRO A 598 -2.41 5.60 5.63
C PRO A 598 -2.71 5.31 4.16
N THR A 599 -3.98 5.00 3.86
CA THR A 599 -4.45 4.67 2.50
C THR A 599 -4.16 5.75 1.45
N TYR A 600 -3.90 6.98 1.90
CA TYR A 600 -3.44 8.05 1.03
C TYR A 600 -2.02 7.90 0.50
N LEU A 601 -1.17 7.10 1.15
CA LEU A 601 0.18 6.80 0.70
C LEU A 601 0.20 5.61 -0.29
N ALA A 602 -0.90 4.87 -0.43
CA ALA A 602 -0.98 3.66 -1.25
C ALA A 602 -0.42 3.84 -2.68
N ASP A 603 -0.79 4.94 -3.34
CA ASP A 603 -0.33 5.26 -4.70
C ASP A 603 1.17 5.59 -4.75
N TYR A 604 1.66 6.32 -3.75
CA TYR A 604 3.08 6.66 -3.63
C TYR A 604 3.94 5.45 -3.31
N LEU A 605 3.47 4.57 -2.42
CA LEU A 605 4.20 3.39 -1.95
C LEU A 605 4.24 2.30 -3.02
N CYS A 606 3.10 1.98 -3.63
CA CYS A 606 3.03 0.89 -4.61
C CYS A 606 1.73 0.96 -5.43
N SER A 607 1.65 1.93 -6.35
CA SER A 607 0.46 2.19 -7.16
C SER A 607 -0.12 0.97 -7.88
N CYS A 608 0.72 0.07 -8.41
CA CYS A 608 0.25 -1.08 -9.17
C CYS A 608 -0.43 -2.16 -8.31
N VAL A 609 -0.25 -2.13 -6.99
CA VAL A 609 -0.75 -3.17 -6.07
C VAL A 609 -1.77 -2.62 -5.07
N LEU A 610 -1.49 -1.46 -4.49
CA LEU A 610 -2.28 -0.92 -3.38
C LEU A 610 -3.47 -0.09 -3.86
N THR A 611 -3.60 0.18 -5.17
CA THR A 611 -4.72 0.93 -5.76
C THR A 611 -5.59 0.05 -6.67
N GLY A 612 -6.85 0.45 -6.91
CA GLY A 612 -7.76 -0.22 -7.85
C GLY A 612 -8.59 -1.37 -7.26
N GLU A 613 -9.41 -2.02 -8.09
CA GLU A 613 -10.27 -3.17 -7.73
C GLU A 613 -9.48 -4.50 -7.72
N GLU A 614 -9.99 -5.51 -7.00
CA GLU A 614 -9.34 -6.81 -6.76
C GLU A 614 -9.04 -7.61 -8.04
N ASN A 615 -9.76 -7.32 -9.12
CA ASN A 615 -9.59 -7.94 -10.45
C ASN A 615 -9.07 -6.95 -11.51
N SER A 616 -8.37 -5.89 -11.10
CA SER A 616 -7.81 -4.93 -12.04
C SER A 616 -6.71 -5.56 -12.92
N GLU A 617 -6.57 -5.03 -14.15
CA GLU A 617 -5.51 -5.41 -15.09
C GLU A 617 -4.12 -5.25 -14.43
N ASN A 618 -3.92 -4.16 -13.67
CA ASN A 618 -2.67 -3.89 -12.94
C ASN A 618 -2.30 -5.03 -11.98
N LEU A 619 -3.23 -5.52 -11.16
CA LEU A 619 -2.97 -6.62 -10.23
C LEU A 619 -2.64 -7.93 -10.95
N THR A 620 -3.30 -8.18 -12.08
CA THR A 620 -3.01 -9.36 -12.92
C THR A 620 -1.59 -9.25 -13.49
N MET A 621 -1.21 -8.08 -13.99
CA MET A 621 0.13 -7.83 -14.52
C MET A 621 1.22 -8.04 -13.46
N VAL A 622 1.05 -7.49 -12.25
CA VAL A 622 2.02 -7.65 -11.17
C VAL A 622 2.11 -9.11 -10.70
N ARG A 623 0.98 -9.83 -10.61
CA ARG A 623 0.96 -11.27 -10.27
C ARG A 623 1.82 -12.07 -11.23
N GLU A 624 1.69 -11.82 -12.52
CA GLU A 624 2.45 -12.53 -13.54
C GLU A 624 3.91 -12.11 -13.59
N ALA A 625 4.21 -10.82 -13.41
CA ALA A 625 5.58 -10.34 -13.26
C ALA A 625 6.30 -11.01 -12.08
N THR A 626 5.63 -11.10 -10.93
CA THR A 626 6.15 -11.76 -9.72
C THR A 626 6.53 -13.20 -10.01
N ARG A 627 5.63 -13.99 -10.62
CA ARG A 627 5.90 -15.38 -11.01
C ARG A 627 7.05 -15.50 -12.01
N ALA A 628 7.09 -14.62 -13.00
CA ALA A 628 8.12 -14.63 -14.03
C ALA A 628 9.50 -14.30 -13.46
N TYR A 629 9.58 -13.36 -12.51
CA TYR A 629 10.82 -13.03 -11.79
C TYR A 629 11.30 -14.23 -10.97
N GLN A 630 10.41 -14.83 -10.16
CA GLN A 630 10.75 -15.98 -9.31
C GLN A 630 11.29 -17.16 -10.14
N LEU A 631 10.61 -17.50 -11.25
CA LEU A 631 11.02 -18.60 -12.14
C LEU A 631 12.32 -18.28 -12.90
N GLY A 632 12.48 -17.02 -13.33
CA GLY A 632 13.70 -16.57 -14.02
C GLY A 632 14.93 -16.66 -13.12
N ILE A 633 14.79 -16.28 -11.83
CA ILE A 633 15.85 -16.41 -10.83
C ILE A 633 16.20 -17.88 -10.63
N GLN A 634 15.19 -18.74 -10.46
CA GLN A 634 15.38 -20.18 -10.31
C GLN A 634 16.19 -20.77 -11.47
N ARG A 635 15.79 -20.51 -12.71
CA ARG A 635 16.52 -20.96 -13.91
C ARG A 635 17.94 -20.43 -13.99
N LEU A 636 18.16 -19.16 -13.63
CA LEU A 636 19.49 -18.56 -13.66
C LEU A 636 20.44 -19.28 -12.70
N ILE A 637 20.01 -19.60 -11.48
CA ILE A 637 20.86 -20.25 -10.48
C ILE A 637 21.01 -21.75 -10.80
N GLU A 638 19.93 -22.44 -11.17
CA GLU A 638 19.95 -23.87 -11.52
C GLU A 638 20.72 -24.17 -12.81
N SER A 639 21.08 -23.16 -13.60
CA SER A 639 21.98 -23.31 -14.76
C SER A 639 23.39 -23.83 -14.41
N GLY A 640 23.77 -23.79 -13.13
CA GLY A 640 25.10 -24.17 -12.65
C GLY A 640 26.20 -23.15 -12.97
N ARG A 641 25.84 -21.99 -13.54
CA ARG A 641 26.78 -20.92 -13.95
C ARG A 641 27.72 -20.46 -12.84
N TYR A 642 27.25 -20.47 -11.59
CA TYR A 642 27.99 -19.96 -10.43
C TYR A 642 28.61 -21.05 -9.55
N ASP A 643 28.45 -22.32 -9.93
CA ASP A 643 28.93 -23.48 -9.16
C ASP A 643 30.18 -24.10 -9.80
N THR A 644 31.02 -23.25 -10.39
CA THR A 644 32.19 -23.67 -11.18
C THR A 644 33.43 -23.94 -10.33
N HIS A 645 33.46 -23.51 -9.06
CA HIS A 645 34.60 -23.65 -8.15
C HIS A 645 34.13 -23.94 -6.72
N GLU A 646 34.95 -24.61 -5.92
CA GLU A 646 34.61 -24.96 -4.53
C GLU A 646 34.54 -23.76 -3.57
N ASN A 647 34.97 -22.56 -3.99
CA ASN A 647 35.05 -21.38 -3.13
C ASN A 647 33.94 -20.35 -3.39
N PHE A 648 32.97 -20.64 -4.24
CA PHE A 648 31.85 -19.75 -4.55
C PHE A 648 30.59 -20.54 -4.87
N THR A 649 29.42 -20.10 -4.39
CA THR A 649 28.12 -20.62 -4.81
C THR A 649 27.03 -19.57 -4.56
N VAL A 650 25.92 -19.66 -5.29
CA VAL A 650 24.72 -18.85 -5.09
C VAL A 650 23.57 -19.76 -4.68
N VAL A 651 22.89 -19.43 -3.60
CA VAL A 651 21.77 -20.22 -3.08
C VAL A 651 20.53 -19.34 -2.98
N ILE A 652 19.42 -19.81 -3.57
CA ILE A 652 18.13 -19.12 -3.49
C ILE A 652 17.49 -19.40 -2.11
N GLN A 653 16.95 -18.37 -1.49
CA GLN A 653 16.11 -18.47 -0.29
C GLN A 653 14.65 -18.13 -0.68
N PRO A 654 13.76 -19.14 -0.81
CA PRO A 654 12.43 -18.96 -1.38
C PRO A 654 11.37 -18.46 -0.40
N PHE A 655 11.70 -18.25 0.87
CA PHE A 655 10.74 -18.00 1.96
C PHE A 655 9.84 -16.74 1.84
N LEU A 656 10.07 -15.93 0.80
CA LEU A 656 9.28 -14.74 0.47
C LEU A 656 8.31 -14.96 -0.71
N GLN A 657 8.22 -16.18 -1.24
CA GLN A 657 7.36 -16.49 -2.39
C GLN A 657 5.88 -16.54 -2.03
N ASN A 658 5.54 -17.04 -0.85
CA ASN A 658 4.16 -17.25 -0.40
C ASN A 658 3.88 -16.56 0.94
N VAL A 659 4.19 -15.25 1.02
CA VAL A 659 4.02 -14.46 2.25
C VAL A 659 2.54 -14.31 2.60
N LYS A 660 2.21 -14.36 3.89
CA LYS A 660 0.87 -14.06 4.42
C LYS A 660 0.94 -12.87 5.36
N ILE A 661 -0.10 -12.04 5.36
CA ILE A 661 -0.21 -10.92 6.30
C ILE A 661 -0.50 -11.47 7.70
N PRO A 662 0.29 -11.11 8.72
CA PRO A 662 -0.01 -11.47 10.10
C PRO A 662 -1.38 -10.95 10.51
N LEU A 663 -2.21 -11.79 11.12
CA LEU A 663 -3.54 -11.41 11.63
C LEU A 663 -3.53 -11.37 13.16
N GLY A 664 -4.24 -10.40 13.73
CA GLY A 664 -4.53 -10.30 15.15
C GLY A 664 -5.58 -11.30 15.61
N GLN A 665 -5.86 -11.31 16.92
CA GLN A 665 -6.87 -12.19 17.53
C GLN A 665 -8.29 -11.92 17.02
N ASP A 666 -8.53 -10.71 16.53
CA ASP A 666 -9.79 -10.24 15.95
C ASP A 666 -9.93 -10.63 14.46
N GLY A 667 -8.91 -11.24 13.86
CA GLY A 667 -8.88 -11.61 12.44
C GLY A 667 -8.49 -10.48 11.49
N HIS A 668 -8.19 -9.29 12.00
CA HIS A 668 -7.73 -8.15 11.21
C HIS A 668 -6.19 -8.16 11.09
N PRO A 669 -5.60 -7.55 10.04
CA PRO A 669 -4.15 -7.40 9.93
C PRO A 669 -3.49 -6.79 11.18
N ASP A 670 -2.48 -7.46 11.73
CA ASP A 670 -1.68 -6.96 12.86
C ASP A 670 -0.62 -5.98 12.35
N ILE A 671 -0.94 -4.69 12.42
CA ILE A 671 -0.06 -3.60 11.98
C ILE A 671 1.22 -3.46 12.82
N SER A 672 1.35 -4.14 13.96
CA SER A 672 2.58 -4.07 14.77
C SER A 672 3.79 -4.69 14.07
N TYR A 673 3.60 -5.49 13.02
CA TYR A 673 4.65 -6.01 12.15
C TYR A 673 5.16 -5.02 11.10
N PHE A 674 4.51 -3.85 10.99
CA PHE A 674 4.80 -2.84 9.98
C PHE A 674 5.13 -1.49 10.61
N ALA A 675 5.94 -0.72 9.91
CA ALA A 675 6.17 0.68 10.19
C ALA A 675 4.86 1.49 9.99
N PRO A 676 4.81 2.77 10.38
CA PRO A 676 3.60 3.58 10.32
C PRO A 676 2.98 3.76 8.92
N ASP A 677 3.71 3.46 7.84
CA ASP A 677 3.15 3.41 6.48
C ASP A 677 2.37 2.13 6.15
N CYS A 678 2.41 1.12 7.02
CA CYS A 678 1.88 -0.22 6.76
C CYS A 678 2.48 -0.93 5.54
N PHE A 679 3.67 -0.52 5.09
CA PHE A 679 4.32 -1.09 3.92
C PHE A 679 5.71 -1.62 4.28
N HIS A 680 6.53 -0.79 4.91
CA HIS A 680 7.82 -1.25 5.42
C HIS A 680 7.61 -2.07 6.69
N PRO A 681 8.37 -3.17 6.93
CA PRO A 681 8.26 -3.91 8.17
C PRO A 681 8.80 -3.11 9.37
N SER A 682 8.20 -3.26 10.54
CA SER A 682 8.74 -2.72 11.81
C SER A 682 9.88 -3.58 12.32
N GLN A 683 10.47 -3.22 13.48
CA GLN A 683 11.41 -4.08 14.19
C GLN A 683 10.87 -5.50 14.44
N LYS A 684 9.57 -5.65 14.71
CA LYS A 684 8.91 -6.96 14.88
C LYS A 684 8.97 -7.77 13.58
N GLY A 685 8.62 -7.15 12.46
CA GLY A 685 8.67 -7.77 11.13
C GLY A 685 10.10 -8.13 10.72
N HIS A 686 11.06 -7.23 10.91
CA HIS A 686 12.47 -7.47 10.65
C HIS A 686 13.05 -8.63 11.45
N SER A 687 12.67 -8.75 12.72
CA SER A 687 13.11 -9.85 13.58
C SER A 687 12.61 -11.21 13.08
N GLN A 688 11.36 -11.28 12.59
CA GLN A 688 10.83 -12.50 11.98
C GLN A 688 11.48 -12.83 10.63
N LEU A 689 11.78 -11.82 9.80
CA LEU A 689 12.53 -12.01 8.55
C LEU A 689 13.93 -12.57 8.81
N ALA A 690 14.62 -12.09 9.84
CA ALA A 690 15.94 -12.61 10.24
C ALA A 690 15.87 -14.09 10.67
N LYS A 691 14.85 -14.45 11.48
CA LYS A 691 14.59 -15.84 11.89
C LYS A 691 14.30 -16.75 10.70
N ALA A 692 13.44 -16.30 9.78
CA ALA A 692 13.11 -17.03 8.56
C ALA A 692 14.35 -17.26 7.68
N LEU A 693 15.18 -16.24 7.49
CA LEU A 693 16.43 -16.35 6.72
C LEU A 693 17.40 -17.35 7.35
N TRP A 694 17.62 -17.26 8.66
CA TRP A 694 18.50 -18.17 9.37
C TRP A 694 18.08 -19.63 9.17
N ASN A 695 16.79 -19.93 9.41
CA ASN A 695 16.26 -21.26 9.22
C ASN A 695 16.33 -21.73 7.76
N ALA A 696 16.05 -20.84 6.80
CA ALA A 696 16.15 -21.15 5.37
C ALA A 696 17.59 -21.46 4.96
N VAL A 697 18.59 -20.74 5.47
CA VAL A 697 20.01 -20.98 5.17
C VAL A 697 20.49 -22.35 5.67
N LEU A 698 19.93 -22.87 6.76
CA LEU A 698 20.26 -24.20 7.29
C LEU A 698 19.57 -25.35 6.55
N GLN A 699 18.42 -25.10 5.90
CA GLN A 699 17.65 -26.14 5.22
C GLN A 699 18.37 -26.67 3.96
N PRO A 700 18.30 -27.98 3.67
CA PRO A 700 18.69 -28.55 2.38
C PRO A 700 17.97 -27.84 1.23
N VAL A 701 18.63 -27.72 0.06
CA VAL A 701 18.12 -26.92 -1.07
C VAL A 701 16.73 -27.35 -1.54
N ASP A 702 16.45 -28.66 -1.57
CA ASP A 702 15.17 -29.26 -1.97
C ASP A 702 14.08 -29.15 -0.89
N GLN A 703 14.44 -28.72 0.33
CA GLN A 703 13.56 -28.63 1.49
C GLN A 703 13.42 -27.19 2.01
N LYS A 704 13.96 -26.20 1.29
CA LYS A 704 13.84 -24.81 1.69
C LYS A 704 12.37 -24.36 1.66
N ALA A 705 11.89 -23.83 2.78
CA ALA A 705 10.52 -23.35 2.89
C ALA A 705 10.30 -22.11 2.00
N ASP A 706 9.16 -22.08 1.30
CA ASP A 706 8.72 -20.98 0.45
C ASP A 706 7.93 -19.89 1.21
N SER A 707 7.65 -20.15 2.49
CA SER A 707 6.96 -19.28 3.43
C SER A 707 7.23 -19.69 4.88
N PHE A 708 7.10 -18.73 5.80
CA PHE A 708 7.02 -18.99 7.24
C PHE A 708 5.78 -18.30 7.80
N ASP A 709 5.24 -18.85 8.89
CA ASP A 709 4.18 -18.19 9.64
C ASP A 709 4.78 -17.10 10.53
N PHE A 710 4.61 -15.85 10.11
CA PHE A 710 5.09 -14.69 10.84
C PHE A 710 4.22 -14.32 12.06
N THR A 711 3.05 -14.95 12.24
CA THR A 711 2.23 -14.78 13.47
C THR A 711 2.71 -15.67 14.61
N ALA A 712 3.29 -16.82 14.29
CA ALA A 712 3.95 -17.69 15.23
C ALA A 712 5.37 -17.18 15.51
N ASP A 713 5.85 -17.32 16.75
CA ASP A 713 7.24 -16.99 17.04
C ASP A 713 8.17 -18.01 16.39
N ILE A 714 8.82 -17.63 15.28
CA ILE A 714 9.74 -18.52 14.56
C ILE A 714 10.93 -18.86 15.46
N VAL A 715 11.03 -20.12 15.85
CA VAL A 715 12.14 -20.61 16.68
C VAL A 715 13.41 -20.73 15.83
N LEU A 716 14.53 -20.22 16.34
CA LEU A 716 15.84 -20.37 15.69
C LEU A 716 16.30 -21.83 15.75
N GLY A 717 16.45 -22.45 14.58
CA GLY A 717 16.96 -23.81 14.44
C GLY A 717 18.47 -23.90 14.68
N CYS A 718 18.96 -25.10 14.97
CA CYS A 718 20.39 -25.39 15.07
C CYS A 718 20.88 -26.22 13.88
N PRO A 719 22.14 -26.04 13.43
CA PRO A 719 22.75 -26.92 12.43
C PRO A 719 22.63 -28.39 12.85
N ALA A 720 22.20 -29.25 11.93
CA ALA A 720 22.00 -30.65 12.23
C ALA A 720 23.35 -31.35 12.51
N GLN A 721 23.40 -32.26 13.48
CA GLN A 721 24.66 -32.91 13.89
C GLN A 721 25.28 -33.74 12.75
N ASN A 722 24.46 -34.31 11.87
CA ASN A 722 24.87 -35.07 10.68
C ASN A 722 25.11 -34.19 9.44
N SER A 723 24.68 -32.93 9.45
CA SER A 723 24.91 -31.95 8.37
C SER A 723 25.03 -30.54 8.96
N PRO A 724 26.17 -30.20 9.60
CA PRO A 724 26.33 -28.95 10.34
C PRO A 724 26.63 -27.74 9.44
N PHE A 725 26.44 -27.87 8.14
CA PHE A 725 26.86 -26.91 7.12
C PHE A 725 25.70 -26.01 6.68
N LEU A 726 26.02 -24.82 6.16
CA LEU A 726 25.04 -24.00 5.45
C LEU A 726 24.57 -24.77 4.19
N GLY A 727 23.26 -24.81 3.95
CA GLY A 727 22.66 -25.63 2.90
C GLY A 727 23.02 -25.11 1.50
N THR A 728 23.73 -25.94 0.73
CA THR A 728 24.13 -25.69 -0.66
C THR A 728 23.69 -26.87 -1.54
N TYR A 729 23.72 -26.72 -2.86
CA TYR A 729 23.28 -27.78 -3.76
C TYR A 729 24.07 -29.09 -3.53
N LYS A 730 25.39 -28.97 -3.34
CA LYS A 730 26.30 -30.11 -3.22
C LYS A 730 26.13 -30.88 -1.91
N ASN A 731 26.04 -30.20 -0.77
CA ASN A 731 25.87 -30.87 0.53
C ASN A 731 24.42 -31.32 0.80
N SER A 732 23.48 -30.92 -0.05
CA SER A 732 22.10 -31.42 -0.04
C SER A 732 21.89 -32.63 -0.97
N ASN A 733 22.93 -33.13 -1.65
CA ASN A 733 22.81 -34.09 -2.76
C ASN A 733 21.82 -33.64 -3.86
N TYR A 734 21.61 -32.33 -3.99
CA TYR A 734 20.74 -31.79 -5.01
C TYR A 734 21.51 -31.75 -6.33
N THR A 735 21.03 -32.52 -7.30
CA THR A 735 21.55 -32.45 -8.67
C THR A 735 20.62 -31.52 -9.43
N PRO A 736 21.10 -30.34 -9.91
CA PRO A 736 20.29 -29.49 -10.75
C PRO A 736 19.80 -30.33 -11.93
N VAL A 737 18.49 -30.39 -12.14
CA VAL A 737 17.93 -30.99 -13.35
C VAL A 737 18.27 -30.01 -14.46
N VAL A 738 19.48 -30.11 -15.02
CA VAL A 738 19.83 -29.48 -16.28
C VAL A 738 18.86 -30.08 -17.29
N PRO A 739 17.95 -29.30 -17.90
CA PRO A 739 17.24 -29.80 -19.06
C PRO A 739 18.33 -30.05 -20.09
N THR A 740 18.66 -31.32 -20.31
CA THR A 740 19.52 -31.74 -21.40
C THR A 740 18.91 -31.13 -22.66
N SER A 741 19.65 -30.22 -23.29
CA SER A 741 19.35 -29.71 -24.63
C SER A 741 19.62 -30.80 -25.67
N GLU A 742 19.10 -32.01 -25.44
CA GLU A 742 18.77 -32.89 -26.55
C GLU A 742 17.53 -32.28 -27.22
N PRO A 743 17.44 -32.25 -28.56
CA PRO A 743 16.25 -31.78 -29.24
C PRO A 743 15.09 -32.64 -28.76
N ILE A 744 14.18 -32.04 -28.00
CA ILE A 744 12.90 -32.66 -27.70
C ILE A 744 12.18 -32.74 -29.05
N GLU A 745 12.24 -33.89 -29.72
CA GLU A 745 11.51 -34.14 -30.98
C GLU A 745 10.00 -34.36 -30.74
N ASN A 746 9.55 -34.24 -29.49
CA ASN A 746 8.23 -34.60 -28.99
C ASN A 746 7.64 -33.48 -28.13
N TRP A 747 6.63 -32.77 -28.63
CA TRP A 747 5.95 -31.68 -27.92
C TRP A 747 4.64 -32.13 -27.26
N GLY A 748 4.57 -33.42 -26.90
CA GLY A 748 3.47 -34.02 -26.17
C GLY A 748 3.48 -33.74 -24.68
N SER A 749 2.44 -34.24 -24.00
CA SER A 749 2.21 -34.08 -22.55
C SER A 749 1.81 -35.42 -21.94
N GLU A 750 1.97 -35.52 -20.62
CA GLU A 750 1.50 -36.62 -19.79
C GLU A 750 0.26 -36.16 -19.04
N LEU A 751 -0.80 -36.95 -19.15
CA LEU A 751 -2.08 -36.68 -18.49
C LEU A 751 -2.41 -37.81 -17.53
N SER A 752 -2.01 -37.65 -16.27
CA SER A 752 -2.24 -38.63 -15.21
C SER A 752 -3.48 -38.27 -14.39
N CYS A 753 -4.66 -38.32 -15.03
CA CYS A 753 -5.93 -38.11 -14.34
C CYS A 753 -6.48 -39.42 -13.78
N PRO A 754 -7.16 -39.41 -12.62
CA PRO A 754 -7.94 -40.56 -12.20
C PRO A 754 -8.96 -40.91 -13.30
N GLU A 755 -9.13 -42.20 -13.56
CA GLU A 755 -9.94 -42.70 -14.68
C GLU A 755 -11.37 -42.13 -14.59
N GLN A 756 -11.73 -41.24 -15.53
CA GLN A 756 -13.07 -40.65 -15.58
C GLN A 756 -13.91 -41.45 -16.56
N SER A 757 -14.73 -42.35 -16.03
CA SER A 757 -15.74 -43.02 -16.86
C SER A 757 -16.73 -41.99 -17.42
N PRO A 758 -17.28 -42.20 -18.62
CA PRO A 758 -18.38 -41.40 -19.15
C PRO A 758 -19.51 -41.24 -18.12
N SER A 759 -20.28 -40.16 -18.22
CA SER A 759 -21.44 -39.97 -17.35
C SER A 759 -22.37 -41.19 -17.44
N SER A 760 -22.94 -41.62 -16.31
CA SER A 760 -23.81 -42.81 -16.25
C SER A 760 -25.04 -42.70 -17.15
N ARG A 761 -25.40 -41.48 -17.53
CA ARG A 761 -26.33 -41.10 -18.59
C ARG A 761 -25.67 -40.00 -19.44
N VAL A 762 -25.95 -39.96 -20.74
CA VAL A 762 -25.55 -38.83 -21.59
C VAL A 762 -26.19 -37.56 -21.01
N PRO A 763 -25.42 -36.51 -20.68
CA PRO A 763 -25.97 -35.31 -20.07
C PRO A 763 -26.90 -34.61 -21.07
N THR A 764 -28.00 -34.05 -20.55
CA THR A 764 -28.95 -33.25 -21.34
C THR A 764 -28.62 -31.76 -21.30
N SER A 765 -27.86 -31.33 -20.28
CA SER A 765 -27.41 -29.95 -20.10
C SER A 765 -25.90 -29.84 -20.35
N VAL A 766 -25.50 -28.80 -21.06
CA VAL A 766 -24.11 -28.46 -21.36
C VAL A 766 -23.34 -28.11 -20.08
N HIS A 767 -24.05 -27.67 -19.04
CA HIS A 767 -23.49 -27.30 -17.75
C HIS A 767 -23.07 -28.52 -16.90
N GLU A 768 -23.48 -29.73 -17.30
CA GLU A 768 -23.08 -31.02 -16.72
C GLU A 768 -22.13 -31.80 -17.64
N LEU A 769 -21.60 -31.17 -18.69
CA LEU A 769 -20.80 -31.84 -19.72
C LEU A 769 -19.40 -32.18 -19.21
N ARG A 770 -19.03 -33.46 -19.21
CA ARG A 770 -17.68 -33.94 -18.90
C ARG A 770 -16.86 -34.16 -20.16
N PRO A 771 -15.51 -34.16 -20.09
CA PRO A 771 -14.68 -34.44 -21.26
C PRO A 771 -14.99 -35.78 -21.96
N ALA A 772 -15.29 -36.83 -21.18
CA ALA A 772 -15.63 -38.14 -21.70
C ALA A 772 -16.97 -38.19 -22.47
N ASP A 773 -17.86 -37.20 -22.25
CA ASP A 773 -19.18 -37.13 -22.90
C ASP A 773 -19.10 -36.51 -24.30
N ILE A 774 -18.01 -35.80 -24.64
CA ILE A 774 -17.81 -35.20 -25.96
C ILE A 774 -17.56 -36.31 -26.99
N ARG A 775 -18.37 -36.34 -28.04
CA ARG A 775 -18.26 -37.33 -29.12
C ARG A 775 -17.65 -36.75 -30.39
N VAL A 776 -17.90 -35.47 -30.67
CA VAL A 776 -17.51 -34.84 -31.93
C VAL A 776 -16.75 -33.55 -31.65
N VAL A 777 -15.67 -33.33 -32.39
CA VAL A 777 -14.95 -32.05 -32.43
C VAL A 777 -15.09 -31.39 -33.81
N GLY A 778 -15.19 -30.07 -33.82
CA GLY A 778 -15.22 -29.24 -35.03
C GLY A 778 -14.42 -27.97 -34.83
N ALA A 779 -13.94 -27.37 -35.91
CA ALA A 779 -13.24 -26.09 -35.81
C ALA A 779 -13.39 -25.29 -37.09
N LEU A 780 -13.51 -23.97 -36.91
CA LEU A 780 -13.47 -22.99 -37.98
C LEU A 780 -12.46 -21.91 -37.61
N GLY A 781 -11.77 -21.38 -38.61
CA GLY A 781 -10.59 -20.59 -38.37
C GLY A 781 -9.87 -20.08 -39.60
N ASP A 782 -8.71 -19.49 -39.35
CA ASP A 782 -7.74 -19.04 -40.35
C ASP A 782 -6.53 -20.00 -40.47
N SER A 783 -5.40 -19.51 -40.98
CA SER A 783 -4.14 -20.25 -41.13
C SER A 783 -3.61 -20.91 -39.85
N LEU A 784 -3.90 -20.36 -38.67
CA LEU A 784 -3.51 -20.98 -37.40
C LEU A 784 -4.31 -22.26 -37.14
N THR A 785 -5.58 -22.29 -37.55
CA THR A 785 -6.47 -23.45 -37.37
C THR A 785 -6.26 -24.50 -38.47
N THR A 786 -5.73 -24.12 -39.64
CA THR A 786 -5.29 -25.10 -40.65
C THR A 786 -3.92 -25.72 -40.34
N GLY A 787 -3.17 -25.18 -39.36
CA GLY A 787 -1.87 -25.70 -38.94
C GLY A 787 -0.70 -25.24 -39.83
N VAL A 788 -0.78 -24.06 -40.45
CA VAL A 788 0.33 -23.50 -41.23
C VAL A 788 1.57 -23.35 -40.36
N GLY A 789 2.75 -23.70 -40.89
CA GLY A 789 4.03 -23.54 -40.19
C GLY A 789 4.33 -24.57 -39.10
N ALA A 790 3.44 -25.56 -38.88
CA ALA A 790 3.66 -26.59 -37.87
C ALA A 790 4.98 -27.34 -38.10
N LYS A 791 5.29 -27.73 -39.34
CA LYS A 791 6.59 -28.32 -39.70
C LYS A 791 7.49 -27.28 -40.33
N THR A 792 8.56 -26.90 -39.65
CA THR A 792 9.55 -25.96 -40.18
C THR A 792 10.50 -26.66 -41.17
N PRO A 793 10.94 -26.00 -42.26
CA PRO A 793 10.63 -24.62 -42.67
C PRO A 793 9.41 -24.49 -43.60
N ASP A 794 8.50 -25.47 -43.65
CA ASP A 794 7.37 -25.50 -44.59
C ASP A 794 6.21 -24.58 -44.16
N LEU A 795 5.96 -23.54 -44.97
CA LEU A 795 4.86 -22.59 -44.83
C LEU A 795 3.76 -22.76 -45.89
N GLN A 796 3.94 -23.68 -46.84
CA GLN A 796 3.03 -23.84 -47.99
C GLN A 796 1.98 -24.91 -47.76
N THR A 797 2.23 -25.86 -46.86
CA THR A 797 1.30 -26.94 -46.53
C THR A 797 0.41 -26.59 -45.34
N ASP A 798 -0.89 -26.88 -45.45
CA ASP A 798 -1.82 -26.87 -44.31
C ASP A 798 -1.68 -28.20 -43.54
N TRP A 799 -0.88 -28.22 -42.46
CA TRP A 799 -0.71 -29.41 -41.62
C TRP A 799 -1.88 -29.61 -40.66
N ARG A 800 -3.08 -29.86 -41.22
CA ARG A 800 -4.35 -29.93 -40.48
C ARG A 800 -4.32 -30.97 -39.36
N GLY A 801 -3.61 -32.09 -39.54
CA GLY A 801 -3.42 -33.11 -38.51
C GLY A 801 -2.62 -32.66 -37.28
N LEU A 802 -1.83 -31.59 -37.40
CA LEU A 802 -1.05 -30.97 -36.31
C LEU A 802 -1.69 -29.68 -35.75
N SER A 803 -2.89 -29.32 -36.23
CA SER A 803 -3.62 -28.14 -35.74
C SER A 803 -3.89 -28.24 -34.23
N TRP A 804 -3.56 -27.19 -33.48
CA TRP A 804 -3.71 -27.15 -32.03
C TRP A 804 -5.14 -27.42 -31.54
N SER A 805 -6.15 -26.95 -32.28
CA SER A 805 -7.56 -27.02 -31.87
C SER A 805 -8.32 -28.25 -32.41
N ILE A 806 -7.86 -28.87 -33.50
CA ILE A 806 -8.60 -29.98 -34.16
C ILE A 806 -7.74 -31.06 -34.84
N GLY A 807 -6.41 -30.96 -34.78
CA GLY A 807 -5.52 -32.00 -35.30
C GLY A 807 -5.53 -33.26 -34.43
N GLY A 808 -5.47 -34.45 -35.03
CA GLY A 808 -5.44 -35.72 -34.31
C GLY A 808 -4.30 -36.66 -34.71
N ASP A 809 -3.28 -36.15 -35.41
CA ASP A 809 -2.05 -36.89 -35.69
C ASP A 809 -1.30 -37.20 -34.39
N GLU A 810 -0.59 -38.33 -34.36
CA GLU A 810 0.17 -38.83 -33.22
C GLU A 810 -0.68 -39.08 -31.94
N THR A 811 0.01 -39.40 -30.85
CA THR A 811 -0.58 -39.55 -29.50
C THR A 811 -0.33 -38.29 -28.67
N LEU A 812 -1.09 -38.10 -27.59
CA LEU A 812 -0.88 -36.98 -26.65
C LEU A 812 0.57 -36.94 -26.13
N GLU A 813 1.15 -38.10 -25.90
CA GLU A 813 2.52 -38.26 -25.41
C GLU A 813 3.58 -37.75 -26.38
N ILE A 814 3.23 -37.59 -27.67
CA ILE A 814 4.09 -37.16 -28.78
C ILE A 814 3.77 -35.73 -29.23
N GLN A 815 2.49 -35.39 -29.37
CA GLN A 815 2.03 -34.08 -29.80
C GLN A 815 0.75 -33.69 -29.07
N ALA A 816 0.79 -32.57 -28.35
CA ALA A 816 -0.42 -32.02 -27.75
C ALA A 816 -1.28 -31.33 -28.81
N THR A 817 -2.52 -31.78 -28.94
CA THR A 817 -3.62 -31.12 -29.63
C THR A 817 -4.88 -31.32 -28.79
N LEU A 818 -5.89 -30.47 -28.95
CA LEU A 818 -7.13 -30.64 -28.21
C LEU A 818 -7.78 -32.03 -28.42
N PRO A 819 -7.86 -32.59 -29.66
CA PRO A 819 -8.32 -33.95 -29.86
C PRO A 819 -7.43 -35.02 -29.21
N ASN A 820 -6.10 -34.87 -29.21
CA ASN A 820 -5.20 -35.83 -28.57
C ASN A 820 -5.41 -35.88 -27.04
N ILE A 821 -5.72 -34.75 -26.42
CA ILE A 821 -6.10 -34.67 -25.00
C ILE A 821 -7.45 -35.36 -24.78
N LEU A 822 -8.47 -35.01 -25.57
CA LEU A 822 -9.82 -35.57 -25.46
C LEU A 822 -9.86 -37.09 -25.68
N LYS A 823 -9.02 -37.63 -26.59
CA LYS A 823 -8.89 -39.09 -26.83
C LYS A 823 -8.49 -39.89 -25.57
N LYS A 824 -7.89 -39.26 -24.56
CA LYS A 824 -7.61 -39.90 -23.26
C LYS A 824 -8.87 -40.15 -22.43
N PHE A 825 -9.92 -39.36 -22.64
CA PHE A 825 -11.20 -39.51 -21.95
C PHE A 825 -12.21 -40.27 -22.81
N ASN A 826 -12.22 -40.03 -24.13
CA ASN A 826 -13.08 -40.73 -25.08
C ASN A 826 -12.27 -41.18 -26.31
N PRO A 827 -11.84 -42.46 -26.38
CA PRO A 827 -11.04 -42.96 -27.51
C PRO A 827 -11.84 -43.03 -28.83
N ASN A 828 -13.16 -42.90 -28.78
CA ASN A 828 -14.03 -42.94 -29.96
C ASN A 828 -14.40 -41.53 -30.48
N LEU A 829 -13.63 -40.51 -30.12
CA LEU A 829 -13.80 -39.14 -30.60
C LEU A 829 -13.81 -39.10 -32.15
N PHE A 830 -14.68 -38.28 -32.74
CA PHE A 830 -14.82 -38.14 -34.19
C PHE A 830 -14.72 -36.66 -34.64
N GLY A 831 -14.35 -36.43 -35.90
CA GLY A 831 -14.34 -35.09 -36.51
C GLY A 831 -12.98 -34.39 -36.55
N PHE A 832 -11.96 -34.91 -35.85
CA PHE A 832 -10.60 -34.36 -35.92
C PHE A 832 -9.96 -34.54 -37.30
N SER A 833 -9.06 -33.62 -37.68
CA SER A 833 -8.28 -33.71 -38.92
C SER A 833 -7.04 -34.59 -38.75
N THR A 834 -6.60 -35.22 -39.84
CA THR A 834 -5.33 -35.97 -39.92
C THR A 834 -4.54 -35.58 -41.16
N GLY A 835 -3.22 -35.72 -41.16
CA GLY A 835 -2.37 -35.41 -42.32
C GLY A 835 -2.53 -33.96 -42.81
N SER A 836 -2.43 -33.76 -44.13
CA SER A 836 -2.44 -32.42 -44.75
C SER A 836 -3.38 -32.28 -45.96
N SER A 837 -4.13 -33.33 -46.32
CA SER A 837 -5.03 -33.28 -47.48
C SER A 837 -6.42 -32.72 -47.10
N LYS A 838 -7.19 -32.27 -48.11
CA LYS A 838 -8.56 -31.80 -47.89
C LYS A 838 -9.50 -32.95 -47.52
N GLU A 839 -9.25 -34.14 -48.06
CA GLU A 839 -10.03 -35.35 -47.80
C GLU A 839 -9.87 -35.85 -46.35
N THR A 840 -8.75 -35.50 -45.70
CA THR A 840 -8.45 -35.85 -44.31
C THR A 840 -8.70 -34.70 -43.33
N ALA A 841 -9.37 -33.61 -43.78
CA ALA A 841 -9.67 -32.44 -42.96
C ALA A 841 -10.74 -32.69 -41.88
N GLY A 842 -11.50 -33.78 -41.96
CA GLY A 842 -12.56 -34.06 -40.99
C GLY A 842 -13.57 -32.90 -40.91
N PHE A 843 -13.77 -32.35 -39.71
CA PHE A 843 -14.60 -31.18 -39.43
C PHE A 843 -13.77 -29.91 -39.18
N ASN A 844 -12.54 -29.86 -39.70
CA ASN A 844 -11.73 -28.65 -39.79
C ASN A 844 -12.08 -27.89 -41.07
N VAL A 845 -13.00 -26.94 -40.98
CA VAL A 845 -13.46 -26.07 -42.09
C VAL A 845 -12.67 -24.76 -42.18
N ALA A 846 -11.54 -24.65 -41.47
CA ALA A 846 -10.72 -23.46 -41.51
C ALA A 846 -10.08 -23.24 -42.89
N GLU A 847 -9.91 -21.97 -43.26
CA GLU A 847 -9.32 -21.54 -44.53
C GLU A 847 -8.14 -20.63 -44.28
N ARG A 848 -7.03 -20.85 -44.99
CA ARG A 848 -5.75 -20.14 -44.77
C ARG A 848 -5.87 -18.62 -44.76
N ASN A 849 -6.70 -18.05 -45.62
CA ASN A 849 -6.85 -16.60 -45.78
C ASN A 849 -8.17 -16.07 -45.20
N ALA A 850 -8.79 -16.80 -44.27
CA ALA A 850 -10.03 -16.37 -43.67
C ALA A 850 -9.84 -15.08 -42.86
N ALA A 851 -10.80 -14.18 -43.04
CA ALA A 851 -11.05 -13.02 -42.20
C ALA A 851 -12.46 -13.15 -41.59
N ALA A 852 -12.87 -12.21 -40.74
CA ALA A 852 -14.11 -12.31 -39.98
C ALA A 852 -15.34 -12.56 -40.85
N HIS A 853 -15.41 -11.92 -42.03
CA HIS A 853 -16.52 -12.07 -42.97
C HIS A 853 -16.71 -13.50 -43.52
N ASN A 854 -15.68 -14.36 -43.42
CA ASN A 854 -15.76 -15.76 -43.85
C ASN A 854 -16.38 -16.68 -42.77
N MET A 855 -16.42 -16.25 -41.50
CA MET A 855 -16.88 -17.11 -40.39
C MET A 855 -18.30 -17.69 -40.61
N PRO A 856 -19.31 -16.91 -41.08
CA PRO A 856 -20.65 -17.47 -41.28
C PRO A 856 -20.72 -18.51 -42.41
N ALA A 857 -19.84 -18.42 -43.41
CA ALA A 857 -19.77 -19.43 -44.46
C ALA A 857 -19.17 -20.74 -43.94
N GLN A 858 -18.06 -20.66 -43.20
CA GLN A 858 -17.46 -21.82 -42.54
C GLN A 858 -18.42 -22.48 -41.55
N ALA A 859 -19.20 -21.69 -40.79
CA ALA A 859 -20.20 -22.23 -39.88
C ALA A 859 -21.28 -23.07 -40.59
N ARG A 860 -21.82 -22.57 -41.72
CA ARG A 860 -22.80 -23.33 -42.53
C ARG A 860 -22.21 -24.59 -43.11
N GLU A 861 -20.98 -24.53 -43.63
CA GLU A 861 -20.28 -25.71 -44.13
C GLU A 861 -20.10 -26.77 -43.03
N LEU A 862 -19.66 -26.36 -41.84
CA LEU A 862 -19.50 -27.26 -40.70
C LEU A 862 -20.82 -27.92 -40.29
N VAL A 863 -21.92 -27.16 -40.26
CA VAL A 863 -23.27 -27.67 -39.98
C VAL A 863 -23.68 -28.72 -41.01
N GLU A 864 -23.49 -28.45 -42.31
CA GLU A 864 -23.83 -29.37 -43.38
C GLU A 864 -22.98 -30.65 -43.37
N LEU A 865 -21.68 -30.54 -43.08
CA LEU A 865 -20.80 -31.70 -42.90
C LEU A 865 -21.23 -32.56 -41.71
N MET A 866 -21.61 -31.95 -40.59
CA MET A 866 -22.14 -32.67 -39.43
C MET A 866 -23.47 -33.34 -39.77
N ARG A 867 -24.37 -32.64 -40.45
CA ARG A 867 -25.71 -33.15 -40.82
C ARG A 867 -25.66 -34.32 -41.81
N SER A 868 -24.74 -34.28 -42.76
CA SER A 868 -24.58 -35.30 -43.80
C SER A 868 -23.78 -36.53 -43.35
N SER A 869 -23.10 -36.45 -42.20
CA SER A 869 -22.29 -37.55 -41.68
C SER A 869 -23.15 -38.66 -41.07
N SER A 870 -23.05 -39.87 -41.62
CA SER A 870 -23.70 -41.07 -41.06
C SER A 870 -23.04 -41.60 -39.78
N LYS A 871 -21.89 -41.03 -39.38
CA LYS A 871 -21.10 -41.45 -38.20
C LYS A 871 -21.48 -40.72 -36.92
N ILE A 872 -22.29 -39.67 -37.01
CA ILE A 872 -22.72 -38.89 -35.84
C ILE A 872 -24.24 -38.89 -35.74
N ASN A 873 -24.76 -38.95 -34.52
CA ASN A 873 -26.15 -38.64 -34.24
C ASN A 873 -26.25 -37.15 -33.93
N LEU A 874 -26.67 -36.35 -34.91
CA LEU A 874 -26.71 -34.90 -34.78
C LEU A 874 -27.48 -34.42 -33.53
N LYS A 875 -28.53 -35.14 -33.11
CA LYS A 875 -29.38 -34.76 -31.95
C LYS A 875 -28.82 -35.21 -30.61
N GLU A 876 -28.16 -36.37 -30.57
CA GLU A 876 -27.77 -37.01 -29.31
C GLU A 876 -26.29 -36.81 -28.96
N ASP A 877 -25.42 -36.68 -29.96
CA ASP A 877 -23.98 -36.57 -29.73
C ASP A 877 -23.60 -35.14 -29.31
N TRP A 878 -22.78 -35.01 -28.27
CA TRP A 878 -22.22 -33.71 -27.87
C TRP A 878 -21.09 -33.28 -28.80
N LYS A 879 -21.17 -32.03 -29.26
CA LYS A 879 -20.17 -31.41 -30.14
C LYS A 879 -19.41 -30.31 -29.42
N LEU A 880 -18.08 -30.35 -29.51
CA LEU A 880 -17.18 -29.28 -29.08
C LEU A 880 -16.64 -28.57 -30.32
N ILE A 881 -16.96 -27.28 -30.49
CA ILE A 881 -16.51 -26.50 -31.66
C ILE A 881 -15.58 -25.38 -31.21
N THR A 882 -14.42 -25.25 -31.85
CA THR A 882 -13.46 -24.16 -31.57
C THR A 882 -13.46 -23.13 -32.69
N VAL A 883 -13.55 -21.85 -32.32
CA VAL A 883 -13.59 -20.70 -33.22
C VAL A 883 -12.39 -19.80 -32.93
N LEU A 884 -11.53 -19.58 -33.93
CA LEU A 884 -10.48 -18.56 -33.91
C LEU A 884 -10.29 -17.97 -35.31
N VAL A 885 -10.84 -16.78 -35.54
CA VAL A 885 -10.67 -15.97 -36.75
C VAL A 885 -10.53 -14.51 -36.31
N GLY A 886 -9.79 -13.70 -37.08
CA GLY A 886 -9.70 -12.25 -36.92
C GLY A 886 -8.28 -11.70 -36.87
N GLY A 887 -7.26 -12.59 -36.89
CA GLY A 887 -5.86 -12.17 -36.98
C GLY A 887 -5.59 -11.38 -38.26
N SER A 888 -6.16 -11.81 -39.38
CA SER A 888 -6.10 -11.09 -40.67
C SER A 888 -6.72 -9.70 -40.59
N ASP A 889 -7.93 -9.59 -40.04
CA ASP A 889 -8.66 -8.33 -39.89
C ASP A 889 -7.82 -7.33 -39.07
N LEU A 890 -7.33 -7.78 -37.92
CA LEU A 890 -6.52 -6.94 -37.03
C LEU A 890 -5.16 -6.57 -37.64
N CYS A 891 -4.48 -7.51 -38.31
CA CYS A 891 -3.19 -7.26 -38.98
C CYS A 891 -3.28 -6.33 -40.19
N GLN A 892 -4.46 -6.22 -40.81
CA GLN A 892 -4.72 -5.40 -41.99
C GLN A 892 -5.64 -4.19 -41.72
N TYR A 893 -6.04 -3.97 -40.46
CA TYR A 893 -6.96 -2.90 -40.05
C TYR A 893 -6.59 -1.53 -40.63
N CYS A 894 -5.33 -1.14 -40.56
CA CYS A 894 -4.83 0.14 -41.06
C CYS A 894 -4.90 0.30 -42.59
N LEU A 895 -5.09 -0.79 -43.34
CA LEU A 895 -5.21 -0.77 -44.81
C LEU A 895 -6.67 -0.58 -45.26
N ASP A 896 -7.62 -1.09 -44.48
CA ASP A 896 -9.06 -0.95 -44.70
C ASP A 896 -9.79 -1.01 -43.35
N LYS A 897 -9.96 0.16 -42.72
CA LYS A 897 -10.55 0.30 -41.40
C LYS A 897 -12.05 -0.01 -41.37
N GLU A 898 -12.74 0.12 -42.49
CA GLU A 898 -14.18 -0.13 -42.57
C GLU A 898 -14.43 -1.63 -42.59
N THR A 899 -13.84 -2.33 -43.56
CA THR A 899 -14.01 -3.78 -43.71
C THR A 899 -13.52 -4.53 -42.47
N ASN A 900 -12.35 -4.17 -41.94
CA ASN A 900 -11.71 -4.84 -40.80
C ASN A 900 -12.04 -4.21 -39.44
N SER A 901 -13.14 -3.45 -39.34
CA SER A 901 -13.56 -2.80 -38.09
C SER A 901 -13.94 -3.81 -37.01
N VAL A 902 -13.81 -3.40 -35.75
CA VAL A 902 -14.28 -4.15 -34.57
C VAL A 902 -15.76 -4.51 -34.71
N GLN A 903 -16.58 -3.57 -35.21
CA GLN A 903 -18.02 -3.75 -35.37
C GLN A 903 -18.35 -4.83 -36.40
N ASN A 904 -17.64 -4.87 -37.54
CA ASN A 904 -17.82 -5.94 -38.53
C ASN A 904 -17.34 -7.29 -37.99
N TYR A 905 -16.20 -7.31 -37.28
CA TYR A 905 -15.71 -8.53 -36.62
C TYR A 905 -16.76 -9.13 -35.68
N VAL A 906 -17.28 -8.33 -34.74
CA VAL A 906 -18.28 -8.76 -33.76
C VAL A 906 -19.58 -9.17 -34.44
N LYS A 907 -20.01 -8.45 -35.48
CA LYS A 907 -21.19 -8.80 -36.27
C LYS A 907 -21.05 -10.18 -36.91
N HIS A 908 -19.93 -10.45 -37.58
CA HIS A 908 -19.71 -11.74 -38.22
C HIS A 908 -19.53 -12.88 -37.22
N LEU A 909 -18.92 -12.62 -36.06
CA LEU A 909 -18.88 -13.57 -34.95
C LEU A 909 -20.29 -13.88 -34.43
N GLN A 910 -21.13 -12.85 -34.25
CA GLN A 910 -22.53 -13.03 -33.85
C GLN A 910 -23.31 -13.86 -34.90
N ASP A 911 -23.22 -13.51 -36.19
CA ASP A 911 -23.88 -14.25 -37.27
C ASP A 911 -23.48 -15.73 -37.27
N THR A 912 -22.21 -16.01 -36.97
CA THR A 912 -21.65 -17.38 -36.87
C THR A 912 -22.21 -18.14 -35.67
N LEU A 913 -22.22 -17.51 -34.50
CA LEU A 913 -22.77 -18.10 -33.28
C LEU A 913 -24.29 -18.32 -33.38
N ASP A 914 -25.00 -17.40 -34.04
CA ASP A 914 -26.44 -17.53 -34.31
C ASP A 914 -26.73 -18.75 -35.21
N ILE A 915 -25.93 -19.00 -36.26
CA ILE A 915 -26.05 -20.21 -37.10
C ILE A 915 -25.92 -21.49 -36.24
N PHE A 916 -24.91 -21.57 -35.37
CA PHE A 916 -24.76 -22.74 -34.51
C PHE A 916 -25.89 -22.88 -33.49
N TYR A 917 -26.34 -21.76 -32.93
CA TYR A 917 -27.43 -21.71 -31.97
C TYR A 917 -28.79 -22.09 -32.60
N GLU A 918 -28.98 -21.87 -33.90
CA GLU A 918 -30.21 -22.24 -34.60
C GLU A 918 -30.17 -23.69 -35.12
N GLU A 919 -29.03 -24.13 -35.64
CA GLU A 919 -28.95 -25.35 -36.46
C GLU A 919 -28.45 -26.59 -35.68
N LEU A 920 -27.75 -26.41 -34.55
CA LEU A 920 -27.10 -27.52 -33.83
C LEU A 920 -27.66 -27.72 -32.40
N PRO A 921 -28.11 -28.95 -32.06
CA PRO A 921 -28.39 -29.36 -30.68
C PRO A 921 -27.12 -29.81 -29.93
N ARG A 922 -27.09 -29.79 -28.60
CA ARG A 922 -25.98 -30.34 -27.78
C ARG A 922 -24.58 -29.86 -28.19
N VAL A 923 -24.30 -28.56 -28.01
CA VAL A 923 -23.03 -27.94 -28.42
C VAL A 923 -22.37 -27.14 -27.30
N PHE A 924 -21.06 -27.29 -27.19
CA PHE A 924 -20.18 -26.40 -26.46
C PHE A 924 -19.29 -25.66 -27.47
N ILE A 925 -19.35 -24.33 -27.50
CA ILE A 925 -18.52 -23.49 -28.36
C ILE A 925 -17.38 -22.87 -27.55
N ASN A 926 -16.14 -23.13 -27.95
CA ASN A 926 -14.97 -22.35 -27.56
C ASN A 926 -14.79 -21.17 -28.53
N VAL A 927 -14.93 -19.95 -28.03
CA VAL A 927 -14.47 -18.76 -28.75
C VAL A 927 -13.11 -18.38 -28.17
N VAL A 928 -12.05 -18.53 -28.93
CA VAL A 928 -10.70 -18.16 -28.46
C VAL A 928 -10.50 -16.67 -28.70
N GLU A 929 -10.13 -15.96 -27.64
CA GLU A 929 -9.97 -14.51 -27.70
C GLU A 929 -8.78 -14.12 -28.57
N MET A 930 -8.87 -12.95 -29.20
CA MET A 930 -7.84 -12.47 -30.12
C MET A 930 -6.50 -12.27 -29.41
N LEU A 931 -5.41 -12.71 -30.04
CA LEU A 931 -4.04 -12.55 -29.56
C LEU A 931 -3.67 -11.07 -29.43
N GLU A 932 -3.04 -10.66 -28.33
CA GLU A 932 -2.40 -9.36 -28.24
C GLU A 932 -1.12 -9.36 -29.08
N LEU A 933 -1.15 -8.64 -30.22
CA LEU A 933 -0.14 -8.72 -31.27
C LEU A 933 1.06 -7.79 -31.04
N SER A 934 1.01 -6.87 -30.07
CA SER A 934 2.13 -5.97 -29.77
C SER A 934 3.41 -6.72 -29.41
N ALA A 935 3.30 -7.90 -28.82
CA ALA A 935 4.43 -8.76 -28.49
C ALA A 935 5.23 -9.19 -29.75
N LEU A 936 4.63 -9.24 -30.95
CA LEU A 936 5.32 -9.62 -32.20
C LEU A 936 6.46 -8.65 -32.54
N ARG A 937 6.40 -7.42 -32.02
CA ARG A 937 7.47 -6.43 -32.17
C ARG A 937 8.75 -6.86 -31.45
N GLN A 938 8.64 -7.56 -30.32
CA GLN A 938 9.80 -8.09 -29.59
C GLN A 938 10.53 -9.17 -30.42
N ILE A 939 9.78 -10.05 -31.08
CA ILE A 939 10.32 -11.10 -31.96
C ILE A 939 11.07 -10.48 -33.15
N THR A 940 10.47 -9.50 -33.81
CA THR A 940 11.07 -8.84 -34.98
C THR A 940 12.27 -7.96 -34.62
N ALA A 941 12.30 -7.35 -33.43
CA ALA A 941 13.48 -6.63 -32.95
C ALA A 941 14.68 -7.56 -32.65
N GLY A 942 14.41 -8.81 -32.25
CA GLY A 942 15.42 -9.80 -31.90
C GLY A 942 16.04 -10.56 -33.09
N SER A 943 15.39 -10.56 -34.27
CA SER A 943 15.82 -11.30 -35.46
C SER A 943 15.59 -10.53 -36.77
N SER A 944 16.68 -10.27 -37.50
CA SER A 944 16.64 -9.63 -38.81
C SER A 944 15.92 -10.47 -39.87
N GLU A 945 15.94 -11.80 -39.74
CA GLU A 945 15.25 -12.74 -40.64
C GLU A 945 13.73 -12.63 -40.47
N CYS A 946 13.26 -12.52 -39.22
CA CYS A 946 11.85 -12.32 -38.89
C CYS A 946 11.32 -10.96 -39.33
N THR A 947 12.19 -9.93 -39.37
CA THR A 947 11.79 -8.53 -39.59
C THR A 947 11.04 -8.35 -40.91
N TRP A 948 11.47 -9.01 -41.99
CA TRP A 948 10.93 -8.72 -43.32
C TRP A 948 9.64 -9.48 -43.62
N THR A 949 9.55 -10.76 -43.23
CA THR A 949 8.39 -11.63 -43.49
C THR A 949 7.21 -11.25 -42.61
N ALA A 950 7.42 -11.06 -41.30
CA ALA A 950 6.36 -10.70 -40.37
C ALA A 950 5.75 -9.32 -40.72
N LYS A 951 6.57 -8.34 -41.12
CA LYS A 951 6.10 -6.99 -41.55
C LYS A 951 5.19 -7.01 -42.78
N LYS A 952 5.23 -8.06 -43.59
CA LYS A 952 4.29 -8.25 -44.71
C LYS A 952 2.95 -8.82 -44.26
N VAL A 953 2.98 -9.76 -43.31
CA VAL A 953 1.78 -10.44 -42.81
C VAL A 953 0.98 -9.53 -41.88
N CYS A 954 1.66 -8.81 -40.97
CA CYS A 954 1.04 -7.94 -39.98
C CYS A 954 1.56 -6.49 -40.05
N PRO A 955 1.33 -5.78 -41.17
CA PRO A 955 1.91 -4.46 -41.40
C PRO A 955 1.46 -3.42 -40.36
N CYS A 956 0.23 -3.49 -39.87
CA CYS A 956 -0.32 -2.49 -38.95
C CYS A 956 0.35 -2.50 -37.57
N PHE A 957 0.83 -3.66 -37.10
CA PHE A 957 1.57 -3.77 -35.85
C PHE A 957 3.07 -3.54 -36.02
N LEU A 958 3.64 -3.96 -37.14
CA LEU A 958 5.10 -4.12 -37.27
C LEU A 958 5.79 -3.01 -38.08
N LYS A 959 5.06 -2.24 -38.87
CA LYS A 959 5.63 -1.09 -39.62
C LYS A 959 5.70 0.21 -38.81
N PRO A 960 4.73 0.57 -37.94
CA PRO A 960 4.80 1.81 -37.18
C PRO A 960 6.03 1.90 -36.29
N GLU A 961 6.54 3.12 -36.10
CA GLU A 961 7.63 3.39 -35.16
C GLU A 961 7.17 3.21 -33.71
N GLU A 962 8.13 3.01 -32.80
CA GLU A 962 7.80 2.92 -31.38
C GLU A 962 7.21 4.25 -30.90
N ASN A 963 6.18 4.20 -30.05
CA ASN A 963 5.42 5.35 -29.56
C ASN A 963 4.66 6.18 -30.63
N SER A 964 4.53 5.70 -31.86
CA SER A 964 3.76 6.43 -32.88
C SER A 964 2.24 6.40 -32.60
N PRO A 965 1.47 7.42 -33.02
CA PRO A 965 0.01 7.42 -32.90
C PRO A 965 -0.66 6.21 -33.55
N GLU A 966 -0.12 5.73 -34.67
CA GLU A 966 -0.61 4.56 -35.40
C GLU A 966 -0.43 3.28 -34.59
N LEU A 967 0.70 3.13 -33.89
CA LEU A 967 0.93 1.98 -33.00
C LEU A 967 -0.01 2.02 -31.79
N GLN A 968 -0.27 3.21 -31.24
CA GLN A 968 -1.22 3.37 -30.13
C GLN A 968 -2.66 3.11 -30.56
N GLU A 969 -3.03 3.53 -31.77
CA GLU A 969 -4.33 3.23 -32.36
C GLU A 969 -4.52 1.71 -32.52
N ILE A 970 -3.58 1.00 -33.14
CA ILE A 970 -3.76 -0.44 -33.38
C ILE A 970 -3.76 -1.27 -32.09
N LYS A 971 -2.96 -0.88 -31.07
CA LYS A 971 -3.02 -1.49 -29.74
C LYS A 971 -4.40 -1.31 -29.08
N ARG A 972 -4.99 -0.12 -29.22
CA ARG A 972 -6.36 0.14 -28.75
C ARG A 972 -7.36 -0.73 -29.50
N VAL A 973 -7.27 -0.80 -30.82
CA VAL A 973 -8.16 -1.62 -31.65
C VAL A 973 -8.06 -3.11 -31.28
N ASN A 974 -6.86 -3.63 -31.00
CA ASN A 974 -6.71 -5.01 -30.50
C ASN A 974 -7.52 -5.26 -29.24
N ARG A 975 -7.45 -4.33 -28.28
CA ARG A 975 -8.20 -4.39 -27.02
C ARG A 975 -9.71 -4.30 -27.27
N ASP A 976 -10.13 -3.46 -28.21
CA ASP A 976 -11.54 -3.33 -28.59
C ASP A 976 -12.08 -4.63 -29.22
N PHE A 977 -11.29 -5.32 -30.07
CA PHE A 977 -11.63 -6.66 -30.58
C PHE A 977 -11.87 -7.66 -29.45
N GLN A 978 -10.99 -7.68 -28.44
CA GLN A 978 -11.09 -8.56 -27.28
C GLN A 978 -12.33 -8.21 -26.43
N ALA A 979 -12.51 -6.92 -26.10
CA ALA A 979 -13.57 -6.47 -25.21
C ALA A 979 -14.98 -6.68 -25.80
N GLU A 980 -15.17 -6.36 -27.09
CA GLU A 980 -16.47 -6.49 -27.74
C GLU A 980 -16.83 -7.97 -28.01
N ALA A 981 -15.85 -8.84 -28.29
CA ALA A 981 -16.09 -10.29 -28.36
C ALA A 981 -16.53 -10.85 -27.00
N LEU A 982 -15.86 -10.45 -25.91
CA LEU A 982 -16.26 -10.81 -24.55
C LEU A 982 -17.67 -10.32 -24.24
N GLN A 983 -18.01 -9.08 -24.61
CA GLN A 983 -19.33 -8.52 -24.40
C GLN A 983 -20.42 -9.30 -25.16
N LEU A 984 -20.17 -9.66 -26.42
CA LEU A 984 -21.08 -10.49 -27.21
C LEU A 984 -21.33 -11.84 -26.53
N VAL A 985 -20.27 -12.56 -26.16
CA VAL A 985 -20.38 -13.89 -25.52
C VAL A 985 -21.11 -13.80 -24.18
N ASN A 986 -20.85 -12.74 -23.39
CA ASN A 986 -21.46 -12.54 -22.08
C ASN A 986 -22.82 -11.83 -22.10
N SER A 987 -23.35 -11.50 -23.29
CA SER A 987 -24.63 -10.79 -23.45
C SER A 987 -25.86 -11.56 -22.93
N GLY A 988 -25.71 -12.85 -22.61
CA GLY A 988 -26.82 -13.73 -22.22
C GLY A 988 -27.66 -14.24 -23.41
N ARG A 989 -27.32 -13.84 -24.65
CA ARG A 989 -28.04 -14.21 -25.87
C ARG A 989 -28.20 -15.73 -26.06
N TYR A 990 -27.19 -16.50 -25.66
CA TYR A 990 -27.11 -17.94 -25.91
C TYR A 990 -27.47 -18.82 -24.69
N GLU A 991 -27.99 -18.24 -23.60
CA GLU A 991 -28.24 -18.96 -22.32
C GLU A 991 -29.63 -19.58 -22.22
N LYS A 992 -30.50 -19.41 -23.23
CA LYS A 992 -31.89 -19.92 -23.17
C LYS A 992 -32.00 -21.43 -23.40
N ARG A 993 -30.94 -22.08 -23.86
CA ARG A 993 -30.90 -23.50 -24.19
C ARG A 993 -29.97 -24.21 -23.22
N GLU A 994 -30.51 -25.21 -22.52
CA GLU A 994 -29.69 -26.08 -21.66
C GLU A 994 -28.67 -26.90 -22.46
N ASP A 995 -28.91 -27.12 -23.75
CA ASP A 995 -28.05 -27.94 -24.60
C ASP A 995 -27.05 -27.11 -25.43
N PHE A 996 -26.84 -25.83 -25.11
CA PHE A 996 -25.94 -24.95 -25.86
C PHE A 996 -25.21 -23.96 -24.94
N ALA A 997 -23.89 -23.84 -25.08
CA ALA A 997 -23.12 -22.80 -24.41
C ALA A 997 -22.04 -22.22 -25.32
N VAL A 998 -21.80 -20.91 -25.18
CA VAL A 998 -20.64 -20.22 -25.77
C VAL A 998 -19.75 -19.76 -24.63
N VAL A 999 -18.47 -20.12 -24.70
CA VAL A 999 -17.51 -19.79 -23.65
C VAL A 999 -16.27 -19.17 -24.30
N LEU A 1000 -15.94 -17.95 -23.86
CA LEU A 1000 -14.72 -17.28 -24.26
C LEU A 1000 -13.52 -17.92 -23.53
N GLN A 1001 -12.43 -18.17 -24.26
CA GLN A 1001 -11.17 -18.72 -23.75
C GLN A 1001 -10.08 -17.65 -23.87
N PRO A 1002 -9.84 -16.83 -22.82
CA PRO A 1002 -9.00 -15.63 -22.90
C PRO A 1002 -7.49 -15.88 -22.75
N PHE A 1003 -7.00 -17.10 -22.87
CA PHE A 1003 -5.56 -17.42 -22.68
C PHE A 1003 -4.61 -16.71 -23.67
N PHE A 1004 -5.12 -15.88 -24.57
CA PHE A 1004 -4.34 -15.04 -25.49
C PHE A 1004 -4.53 -13.54 -25.31
N ARG A 1005 -5.30 -13.12 -24.29
CA ARG A 1005 -5.51 -11.70 -23.97
C ARG A 1005 -4.18 -10.99 -23.72
N ASN A 1006 -3.31 -11.62 -22.94
CA ASN A 1006 -1.97 -11.13 -22.62
C ASN A 1006 -0.93 -12.10 -23.18
N THR A 1007 -0.32 -11.77 -24.31
CA THR A 1007 0.70 -12.63 -24.93
C THR A 1007 2.08 -12.36 -24.33
N LEU A 1008 2.61 -13.31 -23.56
CA LEU A 1008 3.99 -13.29 -23.09
C LEU A 1008 4.81 -14.29 -23.90
N PHE A 1009 5.75 -13.82 -24.72
CA PHE A 1009 6.59 -14.74 -25.48
C PHE A 1009 7.70 -15.33 -24.63
N PRO A 1010 7.97 -16.64 -24.77
CA PRO A 1010 9.04 -17.30 -24.04
C PRO A 1010 10.38 -16.69 -24.44
N LEU A 1011 11.22 -16.40 -23.45
CA LEU A 1011 12.58 -15.95 -23.69
C LEU A 1011 13.53 -17.15 -23.63
N ASP A 1012 14.51 -17.17 -24.52
CA ASP A 1012 15.61 -18.11 -24.50
C ASP A 1012 16.58 -17.81 -23.34
N SER A 1013 17.61 -18.66 -23.20
CA SER A 1013 18.65 -18.51 -22.17
C SER A 1013 19.44 -17.19 -22.24
N THR A 1014 19.29 -16.41 -23.32
CA THR A 1014 19.93 -15.11 -23.53
C THR A 1014 18.99 -13.93 -23.31
N GLY A 1015 17.73 -14.19 -22.93
CA GLY A 1015 16.71 -13.16 -22.72
C GLY A 1015 16.11 -12.62 -24.02
N LYS A 1016 16.31 -13.29 -25.17
CA LYS A 1016 15.67 -12.96 -26.45
C LYS A 1016 14.46 -13.87 -26.69
N PRO A 1017 13.49 -13.48 -27.52
CA PRO A 1017 12.37 -14.38 -27.85
C PRO A 1017 12.85 -15.73 -28.39
N ASP A 1018 12.41 -16.82 -27.78
CA ASP A 1018 12.73 -18.19 -28.20
C ASP A 1018 11.99 -18.50 -29.51
N LEU A 1019 12.72 -18.35 -30.62
CA LEU A 1019 12.19 -18.52 -31.97
C LEU A 1019 11.73 -19.96 -32.27
N SER A 1020 12.09 -20.95 -31.44
CA SER A 1020 11.66 -22.33 -31.66
C SER A 1020 10.16 -22.57 -31.47
N PHE A 1021 9.43 -21.61 -30.87
CA PHE A 1021 7.96 -21.63 -30.80
C PHE A 1021 7.29 -21.14 -32.09
N PHE A 1022 8.05 -20.60 -33.02
CA PHE A 1022 7.54 -19.99 -34.24
C PHE A 1022 8.00 -20.73 -35.49
N ALA A 1023 7.20 -20.61 -36.54
CA ALA A 1023 7.56 -21.04 -37.87
C ALA A 1023 8.57 -20.07 -38.50
N ALA A 1024 9.06 -20.41 -39.70
CA ALA A 1024 10.09 -19.63 -40.39
C ALA A 1024 9.67 -18.18 -40.76
N ASP A 1025 8.37 -17.86 -40.74
CA ASP A 1025 7.87 -16.49 -40.94
C ASP A 1025 7.76 -15.67 -39.64
N CYS A 1026 8.05 -16.28 -38.50
CA CYS A 1026 7.98 -15.69 -37.17
C CYS A 1026 6.61 -15.07 -36.83
N PHE A 1027 5.55 -15.58 -37.47
CA PHE A 1027 4.16 -15.19 -37.25
C PHE A 1027 3.32 -16.40 -36.88
N HIS A 1028 3.39 -17.46 -37.69
CA HIS A 1028 2.74 -18.72 -37.36
C HIS A 1028 3.54 -19.45 -36.29
N PHE A 1029 2.86 -20.28 -35.51
CA PHE A 1029 3.51 -21.12 -34.50
C PHE A 1029 4.14 -22.36 -35.15
N SER A 1030 5.25 -22.81 -34.59
CA SER A 1030 5.78 -24.14 -34.89
C SER A 1030 4.90 -25.21 -34.23
N VAL A 1031 5.18 -26.49 -34.52
CA VAL A 1031 4.56 -27.62 -33.80
C VAL A 1031 4.68 -27.51 -32.27
N ARG A 1032 5.76 -26.90 -31.77
CA ARG A 1032 5.96 -26.57 -30.35
C ARG A 1032 4.97 -25.53 -29.87
N GLY A 1033 4.82 -24.41 -30.59
CA GLY A 1033 3.86 -23.38 -30.25
C GLY A 1033 2.41 -23.86 -30.31
N TYR A 1034 2.04 -24.65 -31.32
CA TYR A 1034 0.72 -25.25 -31.41
C TYR A 1034 0.41 -26.22 -30.26
N ALA A 1035 1.39 -26.98 -29.78
CA ALA A 1035 1.23 -27.82 -28.60
C ALA A 1035 0.86 -26.99 -27.36
N GLU A 1036 1.54 -25.87 -27.14
CA GLU A 1036 1.26 -24.97 -26.02
C GLU A 1036 -0.13 -24.33 -26.11
N MET A 1037 -0.56 -23.95 -27.32
CA MET A 1037 -1.92 -23.45 -27.55
C MET A 1037 -2.99 -24.48 -27.19
N ALA A 1038 -2.79 -25.74 -27.56
CA ALA A 1038 -3.72 -26.82 -27.27
C ALA A 1038 -3.84 -27.06 -25.75
N MET A 1039 -2.72 -27.08 -25.04
CA MET A 1039 -2.69 -27.24 -23.59
C MET A 1039 -3.34 -26.06 -22.87
N ALA A 1040 -3.09 -24.83 -23.33
CA ALA A 1040 -3.71 -23.63 -22.79
C ALA A 1040 -5.24 -23.65 -22.95
N LEU A 1041 -5.73 -23.96 -24.16
CA LEU A 1041 -7.16 -24.10 -24.41
C LEU A 1041 -7.82 -25.16 -23.51
N TRP A 1042 -7.19 -26.34 -23.39
CA TRP A 1042 -7.68 -27.39 -22.50
C TRP A 1042 -7.79 -26.92 -21.05
N ASN A 1043 -6.72 -26.35 -20.52
CA ASN A 1043 -6.68 -25.88 -19.13
C ASN A 1043 -7.74 -24.80 -18.87
N ASN A 1044 -7.96 -23.91 -19.84
CA ASN A 1044 -8.92 -22.81 -19.73
C ASN A 1044 -10.38 -23.29 -19.74
N MET A 1045 -10.69 -24.38 -20.45
CA MET A 1045 -12.01 -25.02 -20.35
C MET A 1045 -12.29 -25.62 -18.96
N LEU A 1046 -11.25 -25.94 -18.18
CA LEU A 1046 -11.34 -26.49 -16.83
C LEU A 1046 -11.28 -25.43 -15.72
N GLU A 1047 -11.36 -24.15 -16.08
CA GLU A 1047 -11.37 -23.02 -15.14
C GLU A 1047 -12.74 -22.33 -15.12
N PRO A 1048 -13.27 -21.95 -13.94
CA PRO A 1048 -14.52 -21.19 -13.84
C PRO A 1048 -14.50 -19.90 -14.67
N VAL A 1049 -15.63 -19.55 -15.29
CA VAL A 1049 -15.82 -18.26 -15.97
C VAL A 1049 -15.63 -17.13 -14.95
N GLY A 1050 -14.77 -16.17 -15.25
CA GLY A 1050 -14.32 -15.11 -14.32
C GLY A 1050 -12.96 -15.39 -13.67
N GLU A 1051 -12.55 -16.66 -13.59
CA GLU A 1051 -11.25 -17.11 -13.04
C GLU A 1051 -10.34 -17.71 -14.13
N LYS A 1052 -10.77 -17.67 -15.39
CA LYS A 1052 -10.02 -18.19 -16.53
C LYS A 1052 -8.70 -17.45 -16.68
N GLN A 1053 -7.63 -18.22 -16.87
CA GLN A 1053 -6.30 -17.70 -17.19
C GLN A 1053 -6.35 -16.88 -18.50
N THR A 1054 -5.77 -15.68 -18.47
CA THR A 1054 -5.82 -14.69 -19.57
C THR A 1054 -4.53 -14.62 -20.41
N TYR A 1055 -3.62 -15.57 -20.24
CA TYR A 1055 -2.33 -15.62 -20.94
C TYR A 1055 -1.90 -17.07 -21.18
N ASN A 1056 -1.00 -17.27 -22.15
CA ASN A 1056 -0.43 -18.58 -22.45
C ASN A 1056 0.99 -18.67 -21.86
N ASN A 1057 1.23 -19.65 -21.01
CA ASN A 1057 2.59 -19.95 -20.54
C ASN A 1057 3.27 -20.88 -21.53
N PHE A 1058 4.10 -20.34 -22.42
CA PHE A 1058 4.83 -21.12 -23.41
C PHE A 1058 5.98 -21.98 -22.82
N THR A 1059 6.14 -22.11 -21.51
CA THR A 1059 7.18 -23.01 -20.95
C THR A 1059 6.80 -24.47 -21.19
N TYR A 1060 7.54 -25.19 -22.04
CA TYR A 1060 7.29 -26.62 -22.23
C TYR A 1060 7.43 -27.40 -20.90
N ASN A 1061 6.35 -28.06 -20.49
CA ASN A 1061 6.29 -28.93 -19.33
C ASN A 1061 5.33 -30.09 -19.64
N ARG A 1062 5.83 -31.32 -19.59
CA ARG A 1062 5.04 -32.52 -19.89
C ARG A 1062 3.87 -32.71 -18.92
N SER A 1063 3.96 -32.25 -17.68
CA SER A 1063 2.90 -32.40 -16.67
C SER A 1063 1.95 -31.20 -16.58
N LYS A 1064 1.92 -30.30 -17.58
CA LYS A 1064 1.15 -29.04 -17.53
C LYS A 1064 -0.36 -29.21 -17.56
N LEU A 1065 -0.86 -30.29 -18.16
CA LEU A 1065 -2.30 -30.47 -18.35
C LEU A 1065 -3.01 -30.69 -17.01
N LYS A 1066 -4.07 -29.90 -16.79
CA LYS A 1066 -4.94 -30.01 -15.61
C LYS A 1066 -5.91 -31.19 -15.79
N CYS A 1067 -6.23 -31.84 -14.68
CA CYS A 1067 -7.30 -32.83 -14.60
C CYS A 1067 -8.62 -32.17 -14.16
N PRO A 1068 -9.78 -32.61 -14.69
CA PRO A 1068 -11.07 -32.17 -14.14
C PRO A 1068 -11.19 -32.60 -12.67
N LYS A 1069 -11.65 -31.69 -11.81
CA LYS A 1069 -11.74 -31.92 -10.36
C LYS A 1069 -12.86 -32.91 -10.03
N LEU A 1070 -12.67 -33.77 -9.02
CA LEU A 1070 -13.68 -34.75 -8.57
C LEU A 1070 -15.02 -34.10 -8.20
N GLU A 1071 -14.98 -32.95 -7.52
CA GLU A 1071 -16.18 -32.22 -7.07
C GLU A 1071 -16.88 -31.44 -8.19
N LYS A 1072 -16.12 -31.05 -9.23
CA LYS A 1072 -16.60 -30.29 -10.40
C LYS A 1072 -15.99 -30.89 -11.68
N PRO A 1073 -16.45 -32.07 -12.12
CA PRO A 1073 -15.84 -32.80 -13.24
C PRO A 1073 -16.26 -32.26 -14.62
N PHE A 1074 -16.83 -31.05 -14.68
CA PHE A 1074 -17.49 -30.49 -15.85
C PHE A 1074 -16.59 -29.50 -16.57
N LEU A 1075 -16.83 -29.30 -17.87
CA LEU A 1075 -16.34 -28.12 -18.58
C LEU A 1075 -17.06 -26.88 -18.05
N PHE A 1076 -16.32 -25.82 -17.75
CA PHE A 1076 -16.89 -24.63 -17.15
C PHE A 1076 -17.57 -23.74 -18.19
N THR A 1077 -18.84 -23.49 -17.91
CA THR A 1077 -19.75 -22.55 -18.55
C THR A 1077 -20.06 -21.40 -17.60
N ARG A 1078 -20.73 -20.35 -18.08
CA ARG A 1078 -21.18 -19.25 -17.23
C ARG A 1078 -22.06 -19.73 -16.06
N LYS A 1079 -23.01 -20.62 -16.33
CA LYS A 1079 -23.99 -21.12 -15.35
C LYS A 1079 -23.35 -21.96 -14.24
N ASN A 1080 -22.60 -23.01 -14.57
CA ASN A 1080 -21.92 -23.84 -13.56
C ASN A 1080 -20.70 -23.16 -12.90
N SER A 1081 -20.38 -21.91 -13.28
CA SER A 1081 -19.39 -21.06 -12.61
C SER A 1081 -19.99 -20.09 -11.58
N GLY A 1082 -21.33 -19.99 -11.47
CA GLY A 1082 -22.00 -19.10 -10.51
C GLY A 1082 -22.21 -17.66 -10.98
N PHE A 1083 -22.13 -17.40 -12.30
CA PHE A 1083 -22.20 -16.06 -12.91
C PHE A 1083 -23.62 -15.65 -13.38
N GLU A 1084 -24.69 -16.19 -12.75
CA GLU A 1084 -26.09 -15.99 -13.17
C GLU A 1084 -26.68 -14.61 -12.79
N ASN A 1085 -26.08 -13.83 -11.87
CA ASN A 1085 -26.72 -12.63 -11.28
C ASN A 1085 -25.94 -11.30 -11.37
N SER A 1086 -24.91 -11.19 -12.21
CA SER A 1086 -24.22 -9.90 -12.41
C SER A 1086 -24.80 -9.16 -13.63
N ASP A 1087 -25.75 -8.25 -13.42
CA ASP A 1087 -26.10 -7.24 -14.42
C ASP A 1087 -24.89 -6.34 -14.66
N PHE A 1088 -24.23 -6.49 -15.81
CA PHE A 1088 -23.22 -5.54 -16.27
C PHE A 1088 -23.93 -4.28 -16.79
N SER A 1089 -24.26 -3.35 -15.89
CA SER A 1089 -24.52 -1.97 -16.28
C SER A 1089 -23.19 -1.27 -16.57
N VAL A 1090 -22.69 -1.41 -17.79
CA VAL A 1090 -21.61 -0.55 -18.29
C VAL A 1090 -22.20 0.85 -18.44
N GLU A 1091 -21.89 1.75 -17.52
CA GLU A 1091 -22.03 3.19 -17.76
C GLU A 1091 -21.21 3.52 -19.02
N LYS A 1092 -21.91 3.76 -20.13
CA LYS A 1092 -21.31 4.41 -21.29
C LYS A 1092 -20.91 5.83 -20.89
N THR A 1093 -19.71 6.02 -20.35
CA THR A 1093 -19.06 7.32 -20.36
C THR A 1093 -18.61 7.63 -21.78
N GLU A 1094 -19.52 8.16 -22.60
CA GLU A 1094 -19.10 9.02 -23.69
C GLU A 1094 -18.51 10.30 -23.08
N PRO A 1095 -17.30 10.74 -23.45
CA PRO A 1095 -16.78 12.03 -23.02
C PRO A 1095 -17.53 13.11 -23.79
N SER A 1096 -18.71 13.49 -23.31
CA SER A 1096 -19.36 14.72 -23.76
C SER A 1096 -18.57 15.90 -23.21
N VAL A 1097 -17.54 16.32 -23.95
CA VAL A 1097 -16.89 17.61 -23.70
C VAL A 1097 -17.96 18.68 -23.91
N PRO A 1098 -18.38 19.41 -22.88
CA PRO A 1098 -19.38 20.43 -23.06
C PRO A 1098 -18.84 21.49 -23.99
N TYR A 1099 -19.63 21.96 -24.94
CA TYR A 1099 -19.25 23.01 -25.90
C TYR A 1099 -18.66 24.27 -25.23
N TRP A 1100 -18.97 24.50 -23.94
CA TRP A 1100 -18.39 25.57 -23.13
C TRP A 1100 -16.90 25.37 -22.80
N ALA A 1101 -16.40 24.14 -22.69
CA ALA A 1101 -14.99 23.85 -22.40
C ALA A 1101 -14.07 24.25 -23.57
N VAL A 1102 -14.55 24.12 -24.81
CA VAL A 1102 -13.86 24.58 -26.02
C VAL A 1102 -13.82 26.12 -26.07
N ILE A 1103 -14.89 26.78 -25.63
CA ILE A 1103 -14.97 28.24 -25.54
C ILE A 1103 -14.01 28.78 -24.46
N VAL A 1104 -13.91 28.11 -23.30
CA VAL A 1104 -12.99 28.51 -22.22
C VAL A 1104 -11.53 28.29 -22.63
N ALA A 1105 -11.21 27.20 -23.33
CA ALA A 1105 -9.87 26.96 -23.87
C ALA A 1105 -9.48 27.99 -24.95
N ALA A 1106 -10.42 28.39 -25.82
CA ALA A 1106 -10.20 29.43 -26.82
C ALA A 1106 -10.00 30.83 -26.19
N ILE A 1107 -10.78 31.18 -25.15
CA ILE A 1107 -10.63 32.45 -24.42
C ILE A 1107 -9.32 32.47 -23.61
N ALA A 1108 -8.94 31.35 -23.00
CA ALA A 1108 -7.66 31.22 -22.29
C ALA A 1108 -6.46 31.33 -23.24
N GLY A 1109 -6.56 30.74 -24.45
CA GLY A 1109 -5.52 30.87 -25.48
C GLY A 1109 -5.35 32.30 -26.00
N VAL A 1110 -6.44 33.06 -26.18
CA VAL A 1110 -6.39 34.47 -26.61
C VAL A 1110 -5.88 35.40 -25.50
N LEU A 1111 -6.18 35.10 -24.23
CA LEU A 1111 -5.68 35.86 -23.08
C LEU A 1111 -4.18 35.61 -22.82
N VAL A 1112 -3.69 34.39 -23.03
CA VAL A 1112 -2.26 34.07 -22.90
C VAL A 1112 -1.46 34.61 -24.10
N GLY A 1113 -2.03 34.62 -25.30
CA GLY A 1113 -1.39 35.22 -26.50
C GLY A 1113 -1.36 36.75 -26.54
N SER A 1114 -2.06 37.44 -25.63
CA SER A 1114 -2.04 38.91 -25.52
C SER A 1114 -1.13 39.42 -24.40
N LEU A 1115 -0.47 38.51 -23.68
CA LEU A 1115 0.45 38.77 -22.56
C LEU A 1115 1.86 38.18 -22.79
N ILE A 1116 2.15 37.74 -24.02
CA ILE A 1116 3.48 37.53 -24.59
C ILE A 1116 3.62 38.55 -25.72
#